data_AF-A0A355H6K4-F1
#
_entry.id   AF-A0A355H6K4-F1
#
_cell.length_a   1.000
_cell.length_b   1.000
_cell.length_c   1.000
_cell.angle_alpha   90.00
_cell.angle_beta   90.00
_cell.angle_gamma   90.00
#
_symmetry.space_group_name_H-M   'P 1'
#
loop_
_entity.id
_entity.type
_entity.pdbx_description
1 polymer ?
#
loop_
_entity_poly.entity_id
_entity_poly.type
_entity_poly.pdbx_seq_one_letter_code
_entity_poly.pdbx_strand_id
1 'polypeptide(L)'
;MIVEVALNLPLRNTFDYRWPDNLARFPEAGLQVLVPFGSQKKGGVVVGVKEHSSFARLKQVETLVDEEPLFSAEMLELTKWTSEYYFCAWGETLNAAIPGGLTLRLRTTFTAQSNSLPQLEKLSELPLSLIRSQAAWTQQEWLKCNPDKHDHQLLRRWLANGDLRTTHVFLGQKAKPKMERWVCLLKPDEAKTAVKRRKTKRQHIFEILKENPKICWSDIQNRVNAPSHILKKLKEEGFVDFFEKRIYRRFMEGGLPEKEPFQALNPEQKFAFDELSDSLKKGAYRTFLLEGVTGSGKTEVYLHAVRAARNLGKSSLVLVPEISLTPQLVNRFRSRFGDLVAVLHSGMDDGERFDEWSRVRNGIATIVIGARSAVFSPLKNLGLIVIDEEHDPSYKQGESPRYHGRDTAIYRGFAANATVLLGSATPSLESANNVNNEKYELLRLTSRIHQVLLPEVKLLDMKTVQSQKGSPYFSSELVESLRLRLLKKEQSIVFLNRRGFAPLVRCSKCETTYTCPNCSLSLVYHQAANQVRCHQCDFIKPLQNRCPDCGTDHVPIIIGTGTEQVEENLKMFFPEARILRMDRDTLHGKHALSKMHDRIRKHEVDIVIGTQLVTKGHDFPEVTLVGVILSDLSLNIPDFRASERTFQLLTQVAGRAGRGHKPGKVLIQTHNPRHHSLLCAKEHDTTKFRELELERRQNVRMPPFHSLSLIVCSSPREERAESIARELAEKIQKIFSQTSPVSHAESNSKAETIEVIGPIEAPMKKLRNRFRWQLLLKAENVRPILHLLKLVFESVPSTRRDELIQIDVDPHNLL
;
A
#
# COMPACT_ATOMS: atom_id res chain seq x y z
N MET A 1 16.47 -35.36 9.66
CA MET A 1 16.73 -34.01 9.12
C MET A 1 16.04 -32.96 9.99
N ILE A 2 16.64 -31.77 10.08
CA ILE A 2 16.13 -30.63 10.86
C ILE A 2 15.80 -29.49 9.90
N VAL A 3 14.71 -28.78 10.16
CA VAL A 3 14.32 -27.60 9.40
C VAL A 3 14.28 -26.38 10.29
N GLU A 4 14.78 -25.27 9.77
CA GLU A 4 14.67 -23.95 10.37
C GLU A 4 13.42 -23.28 9.82
N VAL A 5 12.52 -22.83 10.71
CA VAL A 5 11.21 -22.30 10.35
C VAL A 5 11.07 -20.86 10.85
N ALA A 6 10.75 -19.95 9.93
CA ALA A 6 10.32 -18.60 10.25
C ALA A 6 8.81 -18.56 10.50
N LEU A 7 8.40 -18.11 11.69
CA LEU A 7 6.99 -17.99 12.08
C LEU A 7 6.49 -16.58 11.86
N ASN A 8 5.26 -16.41 11.37
CA ASN A 8 4.59 -15.11 11.29
C ASN A 8 4.19 -14.61 12.69
N LEU A 9 5.20 -14.24 13.46
CA LEU A 9 5.17 -13.68 14.80
C LEU A 9 6.17 -12.52 14.82
N PRO A 10 6.00 -11.52 15.71
CA PRO A 10 6.96 -10.43 15.89
C PRO A 10 8.19 -10.91 16.68
N LEU A 11 8.77 -12.04 16.26
CA LEU A 11 9.95 -12.66 16.82
C LEU A 11 10.99 -12.77 15.72
N ARG A 12 12.13 -12.11 15.90
CA ARG A 12 13.19 -12.05 14.87
C ARG A 12 13.91 -13.38 14.71
N ASN A 13 13.79 -14.28 15.69
CA ASN A 13 14.41 -15.59 15.66
C ASN A 13 13.58 -16.57 14.83
N THR A 14 14.28 -17.49 14.18
CA THR A 14 13.74 -18.70 13.59
C THR A 14 13.74 -19.83 14.61
N PHE A 15 13.04 -20.91 14.31
CA PHE A 15 12.87 -22.04 15.23
C PHE A 15 13.21 -23.35 14.52
N ASP A 16 14.00 -24.20 15.18
CA ASP A 16 14.37 -25.51 14.66
C ASP A 16 13.27 -26.55 14.98
N TYR A 17 12.93 -27.36 13.97
CA TYR A 17 11.98 -28.47 14.07
C TYR A 17 12.55 -29.72 13.42
N ARG A 18 12.19 -30.89 13.94
CA ARG A 18 12.51 -32.16 13.28
C ARG A 18 11.55 -32.39 12.12
N TRP A 19 12.09 -32.74 10.95
CA TRP A 19 11.28 -33.18 9.82
C TRP A 19 10.80 -34.63 10.05
N PRO A 20 9.49 -34.91 10.02
CA PRO A 20 8.96 -36.26 10.13
C PRO A 20 9.23 -37.08 8.87
N ASP A 21 9.51 -38.38 9.04
CA ASP A 21 9.74 -39.31 7.92
C ASP A 21 8.44 -39.67 7.17
N ASN A 22 7.26 -39.40 7.76
CA ASN A 22 5.96 -39.68 7.16
C ASN A 22 5.40 -38.54 6.29
N LEU A 23 6.11 -37.42 6.15
CA LEU A 23 5.73 -36.38 5.19
C LEU A 23 6.13 -36.82 3.79
N ALA A 24 5.25 -36.62 2.81
CA ALA A 24 5.42 -37.10 1.43
C ALA A 24 6.59 -36.46 0.66
N ARG A 25 7.29 -35.47 1.22
CA ARG A 25 8.37 -34.71 0.57
C ARG A 25 9.58 -34.56 1.50
N PHE A 26 10.76 -34.50 0.89
CA PHE A 26 11.98 -34.07 1.57
C PHE A 26 11.89 -32.60 2.00
N PRO A 27 12.55 -32.22 3.10
CA PRO A 27 12.58 -30.83 3.55
C PRO A 27 13.29 -29.95 2.52
N GLU A 28 12.66 -28.85 2.14
CA GLU A 28 13.20 -27.85 1.22
C GLU A 28 12.83 -26.45 1.72
N ALA A 29 13.71 -25.47 1.51
CA ALA A 29 13.41 -24.09 1.84
C ALA A 29 12.28 -23.53 0.95
N GLY A 30 11.46 -22.65 1.50
CA GLY A 30 10.31 -22.04 0.85
C GLY A 30 8.99 -22.81 1.02
N LEU A 31 9.00 -24.00 1.63
CA LEU A 31 7.78 -24.75 1.94
C LEU A 31 7.01 -24.11 3.09
N GLN A 32 5.69 -23.99 2.95
CA GLN A 32 4.82 -23.65 4.08
C GLN A 32 4.52 -24.88 4.94
N VAL A 33 4.65 -24.71 6.25
CA VAL A 33 4.44 -25.76 7.23
C VAL A 33 3.58 -25.28 8.39
N LEU A 34 2.87 -26.22 9.01
CA LEU A 34 2.24 -26.04 10.29
C LEU A 34 3.11 -26.68 11.38
N VAL A 35 3.46 -25.90 12.40
CA VAL A 35 4.34 -26.35 13.49
C VAL A 35 3.75 -26.01 14.86
N PRO A 36 4.08 -26.80 15.89
CA PRO A 36 3.67 -26.51 17.25
C PRO A 36 4.54 -25.39 17.85
N PHE A 37 3.92 -24.42 18.50
CA PHE A 37 4.60 -23.31 19.17
C PHE A 37 3.94 -23.05 20.53
N GLY A 38 4.64 -23.44 21.61
CA GLY A 38 4.03 -23.51 22.95
C GLY A 38 2.85 -24.49 22.97
N SER A 39 1.67 -24.00 23.38
CA SER A 39 0.38 -24.72 23.33
C SER A 39 -0.41 -24.48 22.04
N GLN A 40 0.08 -23.64 21.13
CA GLN A 40 -0.60 -23.26 19.90
C GLN A 40 0.01 -23.96 18.68
N LYS A 41 -0.72 -23.92 17.57
CA LYS A 41 -0.17 -24.24 16.24
C LYS A 41 0.04 -22.94 15.49
N LYS A 42 1.13 -22.86 14.72
CA LYS A 42 1.46 -21.68 13.92
C LYS A 42 1.89 -22.09 12.53
N GLY A 43 1.43 -21.30 11.57
CA GLY A 43 1.95 -21.34 10.22
C GLY A 43 3.35 -20.74 10.16
N GLY A 44 4.24 -21.38 9.42
CA GLY A 44 5.59 -20.90 9.17
C GLY A 44 6.07 -21.29 7.79
N VAL A 45 7.24 -20.78 7.44
CA VAL A 45 7.95 -21.10 6.20
C VAL A 45 9.28 -21.73 6.57
N VAL A 46 9.62 -22.86 5.96
CA VAL A 46 10.95 -23.44 6.07
C VAL A 46 11.93 -22.50 5.37
N VAL A 47 12.93 -22.00 6.09
CA VAL A 47 13.93 -21.06 5.57
C VAL A 47 15.32 -21.67 5.45
N GLY A 48 15.54 -22.83 6.05
CA GLY A 48 16.78 -23.58 5.97
C GLY A 48 16.60 -25.05 6.35
N VAL A 49 17.49 -25.90 5.86
CA VAL A 49 17.56 -27.32 6.21
C VAL A 49 18.93 -27.58 6.82
N LYS A 50 18.95 -28.25 7.98
CA LYS A 50 20.15 -28.50 8.78
C LYS A 50 20.31 -29.99 9.06
N GLU A 51 21.57 -30.42 9.16
CA GLU A 51 21.91 -31.77 9.63
C GLU A 51 21.85 -31.86 11.17
N HIS A 52 22.26 -30.80 11.86
CA HIS A 52 22.34 -30.71 13.31
C HIS A 52 21.66 -29.45 13.86
N SER A 53 21.13 -29.53 15.08
CA SER A 53 20.63 -28.38 15.84
C SER A 53 21.41 -28.28 17.15
N SER A 54 21.62 -27.06 17.62
CA SER A 54 22.17 -26.79 18.95
C SER A 54 21.19 -27.14 20.08
N PHE A 55 19.94 -27.46 19.77
CA PHE A 55 18.90 -27.80 20.75
C PHE A 55 18.64 -29.31 20.83
N ALA A 56 18.70 -29.87 22.03
CA ALA A 56 18.55 -31.31 22.25
C ALA A 56 17.11 -31.84 22.09
N ARG A 57 16.08 -31.01 22.35
CA ARG A 57 14.66 -31.41 22.31
C ARG A 57 13.90 -30.61 21.25
N LEU A 58 13.79 -31.18 20.05
CA LEU A 58 13.05 -30.60 18.95
C LEU A 58 11.63 -31.16 18.87
N LYS A 59 10.64 -30.27 18.69
CA LYS A 59 9.30 -30.68 18.25
C LYS A 59 9.33 -31.02 16.76
N GLN A 60 8.35 -31.78 16.29
CA GLN A 60 8.22 -32.15 14.88
C GLN A 60 7.35 -31.15 14.11
N VAL A 61 7.59 -31.03 12.81
CA VAL A 61 6.64 -30.42 11.87
C VAL A 61 5.37 -31.28 11.85
N GLU A 62 4.19 -30.66 11.94
CA GLU A 62 2.94 -31.42 11.98
C GLU A 62 2.34 -31.66 10.59
N THR A 63 2.39 -30.66 9.73
CA THR A 63 1.69 -30.71 8.44
C THR A 63 2.43 -29.90 7.40
N LEU A 64 2.65 -30.50 6.24
CA LEU A 64 3.06 -29.81 5.02
C LEU A 64 1.82 -29.21 4.35
N VAL A 65 1.86 -27.91 4.04
CA VAL A 65 0.70 -27.20 3.47
C VAL A 65 0.73 -27.26 1.94
N ASP A 66 1.85 -26.89 1.34
CA ASP A 66 1.99 -26.76 -0.11
C ASP A 66 2.72 -27.98 -0.69
N GLU A 67 2.29 -28.43 -1.87
CA GLU A 67 2.96 -29.51 -2.61
C GLU A 67 4.34 -29.08 -3.16
N GLU A 68 4.51 -27.78 -3.41
CA GLU A 68 5.74 -27.16 -3.94
C GLU A 68 6.15 -25.93 -3.13
N PRO A 69 7.46 -25.61 -3.05
CA PRO A 69 7.96 -24.41 -2.36
C PRO A 69 7.25 -23.15 -2.83
N LEU A 70 6.60 -22.46 -1.90
CA LEU A 70 5.86 -21.23 -2.19
C LEU A 70 6.81 -20.07 -2.53
N PHE A 71 7.98 -20.06 -1.89
CA PHE A 71 9.03 -19.06 -2.07
C PHE A 71 10.23 -19.67 -2.80
N SER A 72 10.75 -18.96 -3.80
CA SER A 72 12.05 -19.26 -4.40
C SER A 72 13.19 -18.81 -3.48
N ALA A 73 14.41 -19.30 -3.73
CA ALA A 73 15.61 -18.84 -3.03
C ALA A 73 15.78 -17.31 -3.12
N GLU A 74 15.59 -16.73 -4.30
CA GLU A 74 15.62 -15.27 -4.52
C GLU A 74 14.61 -14.52 -3.63
N MET A 75 13.40 -15.07 -3.46
CA MET A 75 12.37 -14.46 -2.61
C MET A 75 12.69 -14.62 -1.12
N LEU A 76 13.29 -15.74 -0.71
CA LEU A 76 13.79 -15.91 0.66
C LEU A 76 14.90 -14.90 0.97
N GLU A 77 15.84 -14.69 0.05
CA GLU A 77 16.90 -13.70 0.19
C GLU A 77 16.35 -12.27 0.27
N LEU A 78 15.45 -11.88 -0.64
CA LEU A 78 14.82 -10.57 -0.62
C LEU A 78 14.06 -10.30 0.68
N THR A 79 13.26 -11.27 1.14
CA THR A 79 12.48 -11.13 2.38
C THR A 79 13.36 -11.13 3.62
N LYS A 80 14.51 -11.84 3.60
CA LYS A 80 15.52 -11.81 4.65
C LYS A 80 16.20 -10.44 4.72
N TRP A 81 16.70 -9.94 3.58
CA TRP A 81 17.29 -8.60 3.50
C TRP A 81 16.30 -7.53 3.99
N THR A 82 15.04 -7.61 3.57
CA THR A 82 13.99 -6.69 4.02
C THR A 82 13.82 -6.75 5.54
N SER A 83 13.84 -7.96 6.12
CA SER A 83 13.70 -8.17 7.57
C SER A 83 14.89 -7.59 8.34
N GLU A 84 16.10 -7.80 7.84
CA GLU A 84 17.33 -7.32 8.46
C GLU A 84 17.48 -5.80 8.35
N TYR A 85 17.21 -5.23 7.18
CA TYR A 85 17.31 -3.79 6.92
C TYR A 85 16.26 -3.00 7.70
N TYR A 86 14.99 -3.42 7.65
CA TYR A 86 13.89 -2.71 8.34
C TYR A 86 13.68 -3.17 9.78
N PHE A 87 14.60 -3.98 10.31
CA PHE A 87 14.61 -4.45 11.70
C PHE A 87 13.26 -5.06 12.16
N CYS A 88 12.70 -5.95 11.35
CA CYS A 88 11.45 -6.67 11.66
C CYS A 88 11.67 -8.18 11.62
N ALA A 89 10.66 -8.98 11.96
CA ALA A 89 10.78 -10.44 11.93
C ALA A 89 10.70 -10.98 10.50
N TRP A 90 11.50 -11.99 10.16
CA TRP A 90 11.49 -12.58 8.82
C TRP A 90 10.13 -13.21 8.49
N GLY A 91 9.43 -13.77 9.47
CA GLY A 91 8.08 -14.27 9.26
C GLY A 91 7.06 -13.18 8.90
N GLU A 92 7.25 -11.94 9.37
CA GLU A 92 6.41 -10.80 8.98
C GLU A 92 6.68 -10.40 7.52
N THR A 93 7.94 -10.38 7.06
CA THR A 93 8.26 -10.08 5.65
C THR A 93 7.80 -11.19 4.71
N LEU A 94 7.95 -12.45 5.09
CA LEU A 94 7.43 -13.59 4.33
C LEU A 94 5.91 -13.54 4.21
N ASN A 95 5.21 -13.20 5.29
CA ASN A 95 3.76 -13.05 5.24
C ASN A 95 3.32 -11.84 4.41
N ALA A 96 4.09 -10.73 4.43
CA ALA A 96 3.82 -9.58 3.57
C ALA A 96 4.06 -9.87 2.07
N ALA A 97 4.88 -10.87 1.75
CA ALA A 97 5.20 -11.28 0.39
C ALA A 97 4.13 -12.18 -0.28
N ILE A 98 3.13 -12.66 0.48
CA ILE A 98 2.06 -13.53 -0.05
C ILE A 98 0.69 -12.84 -0.04
N PRO A 99 -0.21 -13.16 -0.99
CA PRO A 99 -1.62 -12.81 -0.93
C PRO A 99 -2.27 -13.28 0.38
N GLY A 100 -3.18 -12.48 0.95
CA GLY A 100 -3.95 -12.88 2.15
C GLY A 100 -4.80 -14.15 1.96
N GLY A 101 -5.11 -14.50 0.71
CA GLY A 101 -5.70 -15.79 0.31
C GLY A 101 -4.83 -17.01 0.65
N LEU A 102 -3.50 -16.84 0.65
CA LEU A 102 -2.50 -17.88 0.95
C LEU A 102 -2.11 -17.93 2.44
N THR A 103 -2.58 -16.98 3.25
CA THR A 103 -2.37 -17.02 4.70
C THR A 103 -3.12 -18.21 5.29
N LEU A 104 -2.41 -19.02 6.07
CA LEU A 104 -2.94 -20.22 6.70
C LEU A 104 -4.05 -19.87 7.69
N ARG A 105 -5.24 -20.43 7.47
CA ARG A 105 -6.36 -20.26 8.40
C ARG A 105 -6.34 -21.35 9.45
N LEU A 106 -6.05 -20.94 10.68
CA LEU A 106 -6.20 -21.76 11.86
C LEU A 106 -7.48 -21.34 12.58
N ARG A 107 -8.40 -22.29 12.77
CA ARG A 107 -9.56 -22.10 13.64
C ARG A 107 -9.17 -22.54 15.03
N THR A 108 -9.23 -21.61 15.98
CA THR A 108 -9.08 -21.92 17.40
C THR A 108 -10.43 -22.43 17.92
N THR A 109 -10.42 -23.66 18.42
CA THR A 109 -11.55 -24.32 19.07
C THR A 109 -11.20 -24.53 20.54
N PHE A 110 -12.11 -24.13 21.42
CA PHE A 110 -12.06 -24.41 22.85
C PHE A 110 -12.92 -25.65 23.12
N THR A 111 -12.40 -26.58 23.90
CA THR A 111 -13.12 -27.78 24.32
C THR A 111 -13.02 -27.89 25.83
N ALA A 112 -14.15 -28.02 26.52
CA ALA A 112 -14.16 -28.26 27.96
C ALA A 112 -13.58 -29.65 28.26
N GLN A 113 -12.64 -29.72 29.21
CA GLN A 113 -12.08 -31.00 29.65
C GLN A 113 -12.94 -31.69 30.72
N SER A 114 -13.84 -30.96 31.36
CA SER A 114 -14.77 -31.46 32.36
C SER A 114 -16.20 -31.02 32.04
N ASN A 115 -17.19 -31.73 32.60
CA ASN A 115 -18.61 -31.41 32.43
C ASN A 115 -19.04 -30.10 33.11
N SER A 116 -18.18 -29.51 33.95
CA SER A 116 -18.49 -28.26 34.67
C SER A 116 -17.28 -27.33 34.70
N LEU A 117 -17.36 -26.22 33.96
CA LEU A 117 -16.36 -25.15 34.02
C LEU A 117 -16.55 -24.30 35.30
N PRO A 118 -15.48 -23.95 36.02
CA PRO A 118 -15.57 -23.16 37.25
C PRO A 118 -16.24 -21.80 37.03
N GLN A 119 -17.19 -21.40 37.86
CA GLN A 119 -17.87 -20.09 37.77
C GLN A 119 -18.61 -19.83 36.44
N LEU A 120 -19.04 -20.89 35.74
CA LEU A 120 -19.77 -20.78 34.47
C LEU A 120 -21.00 -19.85 34.56
N GLU A 121 -21.75 -19.90 35.68
CA GLU A 121 -22.94 -19.07 35.94
C GLU A 121 -22.66 -17.55 35.93
N LYS A 122 -21.38 -17.12 36.02
CA LYS A 122 -21.00 -15.69 36.02
C LYS A 122 -20.79 -15.11 34.62
N LEU A 123 -20.91 -15.93 33.57
CA LEU A 123 -20.85 -15.43 32.20
C LEU A 123 -22.10 -14.63 31.85
N SER A 124 -21.94 -13.70 30.92
CA SER A 124 -23.10 -13.07 30.28
C SER A 124 -23.93 -14.08 29.47
N GLU A 125 -25.20 -13.76 29.22
CA GLU A 125 -26.23 -14.71 28.72
C GLU A 125 -25.87 -15.38 27.38
N LEU A 126 -25.32 -14.61 26.43
CA LEU A 126 -24.95 -15.11 25.10
C LEU A 126 -23.71 -16.02 25.13
N PRO A 127 -22.61 -15.70 25.83
CA PRO A 127 -21.52 -16.66 26.07
C PRO A 127 -21.96 -17.89 26.87
N LEU A 128 -22.82 -17.74 27.88
CA LEU A 128 -23.31 -18.85 28.69
C LEU A 128 -24.13 -19.85 27.87
N SER A 129 -25.06 -19.35 27.04
CA SER A 129 -25.86 -20.18 26.14
C SER A 129 -25.02 -20.90 25.07
N LEU A 130 -23.96 -20.27 24.57
CA LEU A 130 -23.02 -20.90 23.65
C LEU A 130 -22.33 -22.12 24.29
N ILE A 131 -21.86 -22.01 25.53
CA ILE A 131 -21.17 -23.12 26.21
C ILE A 131 -22.15 -24.23 26.61
N ARG A 132 -23.37 -23.87 27.04
CA ARG A 132 -24.39 -24.86 27.41
C ARG A 132 -24.91 -25.66 26.21
N SER A 133 -24.92 -25.08 25.00
CA SER A 133 -25.41 -25.74 23.79
C SER A 133 -24.39 -26.66 23.12
N GLN A 134 -23.09 -26.48 23.37
CA GLN A 134 -22.04 -27.28 22.73
C GLN A 134 -20.79 -27.41 23.61
N ALA A 135 -20.26 -28.63 23.71
CA ALA A 135 -19.05 -28.94 24.48
C ALA A 135 -17.75 -28.38 23.89
N ALA A 136 -17.78 -28.02 22.60
CA ALA A 136 -16.70 -27.34 21.92
C ALA A 136 -17.26 -26.17 21.10
N TRP A 137 -16.58 -25.03 21.16
CA TRP A 137 -16.93 -23.83 20.42
C TRP A 137 -15.68 -23.13 19.93
N THR A 138 -15.84 -22.22 19.00
CA THR A 138 -14.72 -21.56 18.36
C THR A 138 -14.58 -20.11 18.77
N GLN A 139 -13.37 -19.58 18.64
CA GLN A 139 -13.10 -18.20 19.04
C GLN A 139 -13.99 -17.18 18.32
N GLN A 140 -14.40 -17.47 17.07
CA GLN A 140 -15.32 -16.61 16.33
C GLN A 140 -16.76 -16.68 16.87
N GLU A 141 -17.24 -17.86 17.25
CA GLU A 141 -18.55 -18.01 17.90
C GLU A 141 -18.56 -17.30 19.25
N TRP A 142 -17.48 -17.43 20.02
CA TRP A 142 -17.30 -16.69 21.27
C TRP A 142 -17.36 -15.17 21.06
N LEU A 143 -16.64 -14.63 20.08
CA LEU A 143 -16.64 -13.19 19.79
C LEU A 143 -17.99 -12.68 19.26
N LYS A 144 -18.74 -13.51 18.53
CA LYS A 144 -20.10 -13.16 18.06
C LYS A 144 -21.09 -12.98 19.21
N CYS A 145 -20.85 -13.63 20.34
CA CYS A 145 -21.65 -13.42 21.56
C CYS A 145 -21.38 -12.07 22.24
N ASN A 146 -20.49 -11.24 21.69
CA ASN A 146 -20.09 -9.93 22.21
C ASN A 146 -19.72 -9.95 23.72
N PRO A 147 -18.77 -10.82 24.12
CA PRO A 147 -18.39 -11.05 25.51
C PRO A 147 -17.81 -9.79 26.15
N ASP A 148 -18.11 -9.58 27.43
CA ASP A 148 -17.62 -8.43 28.17
C ASP A 148 -16.21 -8.64 28.73
N LYS A 149 -15.69 -7.65 29.49
CA LYS A 149 -14.36 -7.75 30.12
C LYS A 149 -14.28 -8.90 31.13
N HIS A 150 -15.37 -9.23 31.82
CA HIS A 150 -15.42 -10.29 32.83
C HIS A 150 -15.38 -11.67 32.16
N ASP A 151 -16.17 -11.86 31.09
CA ASP A 151 -16.20 -13.07 30.29
C ASP A 151 -14.81 -13.40 29.72
N HIS A 152 -14.11 -12.37 29.20
CA HIS A 152 -12.74 -12.53 28.72
C HIS A 152 -11.75 -12.88 29.83
N GLN A 153 -11.96 -12.44 31.07
CA GLN A 153 -11.13 -12.83 32.21
C GLN A 153 -11.39 -14.27 32.62
N LEU A 154 -12.65 -14.72 32.66
CA LEU A 154 -13.03 -16.09 32.98
C LEU A 154 -12.46 -17.08 31.95
N LEU A 155 -12.65 -16.79 30.65
CA LEU A 155 -12.07 -17.59 29.57
C LEU A 155 -10.54 -17.73 29.72
N ARG A 156 -9.85 -16.64 30.08
CA ARG A 156 -8.39 -16.66 30.32
C ARG A 156 -8.01 -17.52 31.53
N ARG A 157 -8.78 -17.49 32.61
CA ARG A 157 -8.53 -18.33 33.79
C ARG A 157 -8.70 -19.82 33.48
N TRP A 158 -9.77 -20.19 32.78
CA TRP A 158 -10.00 -21.58 32.37
C TRP A 158 -8.88 -22.11 31.47
N LEU A 159 -8.37 -21.27 30.56
CA LEU A 159 -7.22 -21.61 29.73
C LEU A 159 -5.92 -21.75 30.54
N ALA A 160 -5.72 -20.92 31.56
CA ALA A 160 -4.53 -20.96 32.42
C ALA A 160 -4.52 -22.17 33.36
N ASN A 161 -5.70 -22.56 33.86
CA ASN A 161 -5.87 -23.66 34.80
C ASN A 161 -5.99 -25.04 34.11
N GLY A 162 -6.12 -25.07 32.78
CA GLY A 162 -6.26 -26.32 32.01
C GLY A 162 -7.69 -26.84 31.88
N ASP A 163 -8.69 -26.12 32.41
CA ASP A 163 -10.12 -26.46 32.31
C ASP A 163 -10.61 -26.51 30.85
N LEU A 164 -9.99 -25.69 29.99
CA LEU A 164 -10.22 -25.66 28.55
C LEU A 164 -9.01 -26.18 27.79
N ARG A 165 -9.23 -27.17 26.92
CA ARG A 165 -8.29 -27.56 25.89
C ARG A 165 -8.46 -26.64 24.69
N THR A 166 -7.39 -25.96 24.29
CA THR A 166 -7.36 -25.27 23.01
C THR A 166 -6.85 -26.23 21.94
N THR A 167 -7.64 -26.43 20.90
CA THR A 167 -7.19 -27.11 19.67
C THR A 167 -7.22 -26.13 18.52
N HIS A 168 -6.24 -26.24 17.63
CA HIS A 168 -6.21 -25.46 16.41
C HIS A 168 -6.44 -26.41 15.24
N VAL A 169 -7.56 -26.20 14.53
CA VAL A 169 -7.90 -26.95 13.33
C VAL A 169 -7.42 -26.15 12.12
N PHE A 170 -6.61 -26.79 11.28
CA PHE A 170 -6.20 -26.22 10.01
C PHE A 170 -7.39 -26.24 9.04
N LEU A 171 -7.83 -25.07 8.59
CA LEU A 171 -8.95 -24.93 7.63
C LEU A 171 -8.48 -24.86 6.17
N GLY A 172 -7.17 -24.97 5.92
CA GLY A 172 -6.60 -24.72 4.60
C GLY A 172 -6.24 -23.25 4.38
N GLN A 173 -5.97 -22.92 3.11
CA GLN A 173 -5.80 -21.56 2.62
C GLN A 173 -7.17 -20.88 2.42
N LYS A 174 -7.22 -19.55 2.56
CA LYS A 174 -8.45 -18.75 2.45
C LYS A 174 -9.01 -18.71 1.02
N ALA A 175 -8.14 -18.69 0.02
CA ALA A 175 -8.51 -18.71 -1.39
C ALA A 175 -8.15 -20.07 -2.00
N LYS A 176 -9.07 -20.66 -2.77
CA LYS A 176 -8.83 -21.85 -3.58
C LYS A 176 -8.84 -21.49 -5.07
N PRO A 177 -8.15 -22.27 -5.92
CA PRO A 177 -8.32 -22.19 -7.36
C PRO A 177 -9.79 -22.29 -7.74
N LYS A 178 -10.26 -21.38 -8.61
CA LYS A 178 -11.61 -21.48 -9.17
C LYS A 178 -11.57 -22.54 -10.28
N MET A 179 -12.32 -23.62 -10.08
CA MET A 179 -12.52 -24.65 -11.10
C MET A 179 -13.88 -24.43 -11.75
N GLU A 180 -13.93 -24.47 -13.07
CA GLU A 180 -15.19 -24.51 -13.80
C GLU A 180 -15.29 -25.84 -14.56
N ARG A 181 -16.51 -26.34 -14.67
CA ARG A 181 -16.80 -27.56 -15.42
C ARG A 181 -16.85 -27.24 -16.90
N TRP A 182 -16.07 -27.95 -17.68
CA TRP A 182 -16.00 -27.79 -19.14
C TRP A 182 -16.50 -29.04 -19.83
N VAL A 183 -17.03 -28.84 -21.03
CA VAL A 183 -17.49 -29.91 -21.92
C VAL A 183 -16.54 -29.96 -23.11
N CYS A 184 -15.96 -31.13 -23.37
CA CYS A 184 -15.15 -31.39 -24.57
C CYS A 184 -15.94 -32.29 -25.52
N LEU A 185 -15.94 -31.96 -26.81
CA LEU A 185 -16.42 -32.87 -27.85
C LEU A 185 -15.33 -33.92 -28.14
N LEU A 186 -15.68 -35.21 -28.06
CA LEU A 186 -14.72 -36.31 -28.30
C LEU A 186 -14.73 -36.79 -29.76
N LYS A 187 -15.89 -36.74 -30.42
CA LYS A 187 -16.10 -37.28 -31.77
C LYS A 187 -16.73 -36.25 -32.72
N PRO A 188 -15.93 -35.38 -33.36
CA PRO A 188 -16.45 -34.35 -34.25
C PRO A 188 -17.09 -34.90 -35.55
N ASP A 189 -16.66 -36.08 -36.03
CA ASP A 189 -17.13 -36.64 -37.29
C ASP A 189 -18.42 -37.49 -37.20
N GLU A 190 -18.66 -38.20 -36.08
CA GLU A 190 -19.92 -38.94 -35.86
C GLU A 190 -21.11 -38.01 -35.53
N ALA A 191 -20.85 -36.75 -35.18
CA ALA A 191 -21.90 -35.75 -34.97
C ALA A 191 -22.63 -35.36 -36.29
N LYS A 192 -22.03 -35.64 -37.46
CA LYS A 192 -22.62 -35.35 -38.79
C LYS A 192 -23.82 -36.25 -39.13
N THR A 193 -23.81 -37.52 -38.68
CA THR A 193 -24.84 -38.52 -39.07
C THR A 193 -26.11 -38.46 -38.22
N ALA A 194 -26.13 -37.73 -37.10
CA ALA A 194 -27.27 -37.62 -36.19
C ALA A 194 -28.22 -36.43 -36.46
N VAL A 195 -27.98 -35.63 -37.50
CA VAL A 195 -28.75 -34.42 -37.79
C VAL A 195 -29.94 -34.72 -38.72
N LYS A 196 -31.05 -35.26 -38.18
CA LYS A 196 -32.35 -35.28 -38.87
C LYS A 196 -33.29 -34.15 -38.37
N ARG A 197 -33.60 -33.24 -39.29
CA ARG A 197 -34.78 -32.35 -39.51
C ARG A 197 -35.62 -31.72 -38.36
N ARG A 198 -35.29 -31.81 -37.07
CA ARG A 198 -35.89 -30.98 -36.00
C ARG A 198 -34.83 -30.31 -35.14
N LYS A 199 -34.85 -28.97 -35.00
CA LYS A 199 -34.03 -28.16 -34.07
C LYS A 199 -34.28 -28.59 -32.62
N THR A 200 -33.71 -29.72 -32.23
CA THR A 200 -33.76 -30.23 -30.86
C THR A 200 -32.65 -29.55 -30.06
N LYS A 201 -32.85 -29.39 -28.75
CA LYS A 201 -31.81 -28.86 -27.83
C LYS A 201 -30.47 -29.61 -27.96
N ARG A 202 -30.51 -30.90 -28.33
CA ARG A 202 -29.33 -31.74 -28.65
C ARG A 202 -28.53 -31.20 -29.84
N GLN A 203 -29.18 -30.81 -30.93
CA GLN A 203 -28.51 -30.24 -32.11
C GLN A 203 -27.87 -28.88 -31.79
N HIS A 204 -28.57 -28.03 -31.05
CA HIS A 204 -28.04 -26.73 -30.65
C HIS A 204 -26.76 -26.86 -29.79
N ILE A 205 -26.70 -27.85 -28.90
CA ILE A 205 -25.48 -28.15 -28.13
C ILE A 205 -24.34 -28.62 -29.06
N PHE A 206 -24.62 -29.48 -30.05
CA PHE A 206 -23.62 -29.91 -31.03
C PHE A 206 -23.12 -28.76 -31.93
N GLU A 207 -23.99 -27.84 -32.35
CA GLU A 207 -23.60 -26.63 -33.09
C GLU A 207 -22.63 -25.77 -32.29
N ILE A 208 -22.96 -25.49 -31.02
CA ILE A 208 -22.08 -24.77 -30.08
C ILE A 208 -20.74 -25.48 -29.92
N LEU A 209 -20.75 -26.80 -29.71
CA LEU A 209 -19.53 -27.60 -29.54
C LEU A 209 -18.73 -27.75 -30.83
N LYS A 210 -19.34 -27.57 -32.01
CA LYS A 210 -18.64 -27.60 -33.29
C LYS A 210 -17.88 -26.28 -33.52
N GLU A 211 -18.47 -25.16 -33.15
CA GLU A 211 -17.79 -23.84 -33.18
C GLU A 211 -16.70 -23.76 -32.10
N ASN A 212 -16.96 -24.30 -30.91
CA ASN A 212 -16.03 -24.31 -29.79
C ASN A 212 -15.92 -25.73 -29.20
N PRO A 213 -14.97 -26.56 -29.67
CA PRO A 213 -14.80 -27.96 -29.24
C PRO A 213 -14.64 -28.17 -27.74
N LYS A 214 -14.23 -27.11 -27.03
CA LYS A 214 -14.16 -27.04 -25.58
C LYS A 214 -14.87 -25.76 -25.13
N ILE A 215 -15.94 -25.90 -24.35
CA ILE A 215 -16.72 -24.76 -23.87
C ILE A 215 -17.09 -24.94 -22.40
N CYS A 216 -17.26 -23.84 -21.67
CA CYS A 216 -17.70 -23.88 -20.29
C CYS A 216 -19.16 -24.35 -20.19
N TRP A 217 -19.45 -25.12 -19.15
CA TRP A 217 -20.81 -25.59 -18.86
C TRP A 217 -21.82 -24.44 -18.69
N SER A 218 -21.41 -23.33 -18.05
CA SER A 218 -22.25 -22.15 -17.85
C SER A 218 -22.59 -21.44 -19.16
N ASP A 219 -21.66 -21.37 -20.10
CA ASP A 219 -21.91 -20.79 -21.43
C ASP A 219 -22.94 -21.59 -22.22
N ILE A 220 -22.93 -22.92 -22.10
CA ILE A 220 -23.98 -23.78 -22.67
C ILE A 220 -25.31 -23.51 -21.97
N GLN A 221 -25.34 -23.35 -20.64
CA GLN A 221 -26.58 -23.03 -19.89
C GLN A 221 -27.18 -21.68 -20.29
N ASN A 222 -26.34 -20.69 -20.60
CA ASN A 222 -26.79 -19.37 -21.04
C ASN A 222 -27.39 -19.40 -22.46
N ARG A 223 -26.92 -20.31 -23.32
CA ARG A 223 -27.37 -20.42 -24.72
C ARG A 223 -28.48 -21.47 -24.92
N VAL A 224 -28.55 -22.47 -24.05
CA VAL A 224 -29.49 -23.60 -24.14
C VAL A 224 -30.23 -23.77 -22.82
N ASN A 225 -31.56 -23.70 -22.86
CA ASN A 225 -32.38 -23.87 -21.66
C ASN A 225 -32.37 -25.34 -21.15
N ALA A 226 -31.95 -25.54 -19.90
CA ALA A 226 -31.83 -26.82 -19.20
C ALA A 226 -30.98 -27.89 -19.94
N PRO A 227 -29.68 -27.66 -20.19
CA PRO A 227 -28.84 -28.56 -20.99
C PRO A 227 -28.32 -29.77 -20.20
N SER A 228 -28.43 -29.76 -18.86
CA SER A 228 -27.77 -30.71 -17.97
C SER A 228 -28.11 -32.18 -18.25
N HIS A 229 -29.39 -32.50 -18.46
CA HIS A 229 -29.83 -33.86 -18.75
C HIS A 229 -29.31 -34.35 -20.11
N ILE A 230 -29.31 -33.47 -21.11
CA ILE A 230 -28.85 -33.80 -22.47
C ILE A 230 -27.33 -33.99 -22.49
N LEU A 231 -26.58 -33.11 -21.82
CA LEU A 231 -25.12 -33.24 -21.70
C LEU A 231 -24.73 -34.55 -21.00
N LYS A 232 -25.42 -34.95 -19.92
CA LYS A 232 -25.18 -36.25 -19.26
C LYS A 232 -25.41 -37.41 -20.22
N LYS A 233 -26.54 -37.41 -20.94
CA LYS A 233 -26.85 -38.43 -21.94
C LYS A 233 -25.80 -38.48 -23.08
N LEU A 234 -25.35 -37.32 -23.55
CA LEU A 234 -24.29 -37.24 -24.56
C LEU A 234 -22.94 -37.75 -24.04
N LYS A 235 -22.67 -37.65 -22.74
CA LYS A 235 -21.49 -38.26 -22.12
C LYS A 235 -21.61 -39.78 -22.03
N GLU A 236 -22.78 -40.30 -21.63
CA GLU A 236 -23.06 -41.75 -21.61
C GLU A 236 -22.96 -42.37 -23.01
N GLU A 237 -23.42 -41.65 -24.03
CA GLU A 237 -23.31 -42.03 -25.43
C GLU A 237 -21.89 -41.81 -26.03
N GLY A 238 -20.94 -41.28 -25.25
CA GLY A 238 -19.54 -41.11 -25.65
C GLY A 238 -19.25 -39.95 -26.62
N PHE A 239 -20.20 -39.02 -26.83
CA PHE A 239 -20.00 -37.87 -27.71
C PHE A 239 -19.23 -36.73 -27.03
N VAL A 240 -19.39 -36.56 -25.72
CA VAL A 240 -18.75 -35.49 -24.94
C VAL A 240 -18.13 -36.03 -23.67
N ASP A 241 -17.13 -35.35 -23.13
CA ASP A 241 -16.63 -35.60 -21.78
C ASP A 241 -16.65 -34.33 -20.93
N PHE A 242 -16.66 -34.52 -19.61
CA PHE A 242 -16.58 -33.45 -18.63
C PHE A 242 -15.24 -33.49 -17.94
N PHE A 243 -14.59 -32.34 -17.93
CA PHE A 243 -13.37 -32.14 -17.17
C PHE A 243 -13.47 -30.82 -16.42
N GLU A 244 -12.74 -30.71 -15.32
CA GLU A 244 -12.61 -29.45 -14.62
C GLU A 244 -11.43 -28.66 -15.20
N LYS A 245 -11.65 -27.39 -15.51
CA LYS A 245 -10.62 -26.48 -15.98
C LYS A 245 -10.45 -25.36 -14.95
N ARG A 246 -9.20 -25.10 -14.56
CA ARG A 246 -8.88 -23.96 -13.70
C ARG A 246 -9.13 -22.65 -14.47
N ILE A 247 -9.84 -21.73 -13.83
CA ILE A 247 -10.06 -20.37 -14.34
C ILE A 247 -9.45 -19.37 -13.36
N TYR A 248 -8.80 -18.36 -13.92
CA TYR A 248 -8.24 -17.26 -13.15
C TYR A 248 -9.25 -16.11 -13.08
N ARG A 249 -9.68 -15.73 -11.88
CA ARG A 249 -10.45 -14.50 -11.66
C ARG A 249 -9.58 -13.29 -12.05
N ARG A 250 -10.14 -12.36 -12.81
CA ARG A 250 -9.45 -11.15 -13.30
C ARG A 250 -10.08 -9.92 -12.63
N PHE A 251 -9.26 -8.92 -12.30
CA PHE A 251 -9.72 -7.69 -11.61
C PHE A 251 -10.64 -6.79 -12.44
N MET A 252 -10.49 -6.75 -13.77
CA MET A 252 -11.29 -5.88 -14.63
C MET A 252 -12.23 -6.67 -15.52
N GLU A 253 -13.52 -6.33 -15.44
CA GLU A 253 -14.59 -6.83 -16.31
C GLU A 253 -14.42 -6.28 -17.74
N GLY A 254 -14.88 -7.02 -18.76
CA GLY A 254 -14.90 -6.55 -20.15
C GLY A 254 -13.83 -7.09 -21.10
N GLY A 255 -13.28 -8.28 -20.85
CA GLY A 255 -12.33 -8.91 -21.76
C GLY A 255 -10.95 -8.23 -21.81
N LEU A 256 -10.15 -8.56 -22.83
CA LEU A 256 -8.90 -7.85 -23.11
C LEU A 256 -9.22 -6.63 -23.98
N PRO A 257 -8.63 -5.46 -23.70
CA PRO A 257 -8.78 -4.32 -24.59
C PRO A 257 -8.20 -4.63 -25.98
N GLU A 258 -8.66 -3.91 -27.00
CA GLU A 258 -8.08 -4.00 -28.34
C GLU A 258 -6.59 -3.70 -28.29
N LYS A 259 -5.81 -4.46 -29.08
CA LYS A 259 -4.37 -4.26 -29.17
C LYS A 259 -4.09 -3.01 -29.99
N GLU A 260 -3.49 -1.99 -29.39
CA GLU A 260 -3.02 -0.81 -30.13
C GLU A 260 -1.49 -0.86 -30.32
N PRO A 261 -0.97 -0.26 -31.42
CA PRO A 261 0.45 -0.30 -31.74
C PRO A 261 1.29 0.55 -30.78
N PHE A 262 2.59 0.24 -30.70
CA PHE A 262 3.56 1.08 -30.00
C PHE A 262 3.76 2.40 -30.75
N GLN A 263 3.82 3.50 -30.02
CA GLN A 263 4.06 4.83 -30.59
C GLN A 263 5.55 5.02 -30.89
N ALA A 264 5.87 5.88 -31.86
CA ALA A 264 7.24 6.27 -32.14
C ALA A 264 7.78 7.16 -31.00
N LEU A 265 9.01 6.88 -30.57
CA LEU A 265 9.69 7.69 -29.55
C LEU A 265 10.26 8.97 -30.18
N ASN A 266 10.15 10.09 -29.48
CA ASN A 266 10.86 11.31 -29.84
C ASN A 266 12.38 11.18 -29.56
N PRO A 267 13.24 12.12 -30.00
CA PRO A 267 14.69 12.00 -29.82
C PRO A 267 15.15 11.83 -28.36
N GLU A 268 14.59 12.59 -27.41
CA GLU A 268 14.94 12.48 -25.98
C GLU A 268 14.52 11.12 -25.40
N GLN A 269 13.30 10.67 -25.72
CA GLN A 269 12.78 9.38 -25.29
C GLN A 269 13.56 8.22 -25.91
N LYS A 270 13.98 8.35 -27.17
CA LYS A 270 14.78 7.36 -27.87
C LYS A 270 16.16 7.24 -27.23
N PHE A 271 16.83 8.35 -26.95
CA PHE A 271 18.10 8.34 -26.22
C PHE A 271 17.96 7.64 -24.86
N ALA A 272 16.96 8.01 -24.07
CA ALA A 272 16.69 7.37 -22.78
C ALA A 272 16.41 5.86 -22.92
N PHE A 273 15.67 5.46 -23.96
CA PHE A 273 15.40 4.05 -24.24
C PHE A 273 16.64 3.29 -24.70
N ASP A 274 17.52 3.89 -25.51
CA ASP A 274 18.72 3.24 -26.02
C ASP A 274 19.68 2.90 -24.87
N GLU A 275 19.91 3.82 -23.93
CA GLU A 275 20.69 3.59 -22.70
C GLU A 275 20.10 2.44 -21.84
N LEU A 276 18.77 2.45 -21.66
CA LEU A 276 18.07 1.38 -20.94
C LEU A 276 18.18 0.04 -21.67
N SER A 277 18.03 0.05 -22.99
CA SER A 277 18.11 -1.15 -23.81
C SER A 277 19.49 -1.78 -23.75
N ASP A 278 20.55 -0.97 -23.68
CA ASP A 278 21.91 -1.47 -23.62
C ASP A 278 22.24 -2.07 -22.24
N SER A 279 21.73 -1.49 -21.15
CA SER A 279 21.77 -2.12 -19.83
C SER A 279 21.02 -3.46 -19.83
N LEU A 280 19.81 -3.52 -20.40
CA LEU A 280 18.99 -4.74 -20.45
C LEU A 280 19.67 -5.89 -21.21
N LYS A 281 20.32 -5.57 -22.35
CA LYS A 281 21.09 -6.52 -23.17
C LYS A 281 22.31 -7.05 -22.44
N LYS A 282 23.06 -6.18 -21.75
CA LYS A 282 24.24 -6.57 -20.95
C LYS A 282 23.86 -7.48 -19.78
N GLY A 283 22.63 -7.38 -19.27
CA GLY A 283 22.16 -8.20 -18.16
C GLY A 283 22.88 -7.90 -16.85
N ALA A 284 23.30 -6.65 -16.66
CA ALA A 284 23.94 -6.16 -15.45
C ALA A 284 23.03 -5.19 -14.72
N TYR A 285 23.07 -5.21 -13.38
CA TYR A 285 22.36 -4.24 -12.56
C TYR A 285 22.83 -2.81 -12.87
N ARG A 286 21.86 -1.94 -13.15
CA ARG A 286 22.02 -0.48 -13.18
C ARG A 286 20.71 0.17 -12.75
N THR A 287 20.82 1.31 -12.08
CA THR A 287 19.66 2.12 -11.71
C THR A 287 19.70 3.45 -12.46
N PHE A 288 18.61 3.75 -13.16
CA PHE A 288 18.41 4.99 -13.89
C PHE A 288 17.34 5.83 -13.21
N LEU A 289 17.56 7.14 -13.13
CA LEU A 289 16.54 8.13 -12.79
C LEU A 289 16.08 8.84 -14.07
N LEU A 290 14.85 8.57 -14.50
CA LEU A 290 14.20 9.27 -15.60
C LEU A 290 13.45 10.49 -15.06
N GLU A 291 14.12 11.63 -15.12
CA GLU A 291 13.56 12.92 -14.78
C GLU A 291 12.87 13.53 -16.01
N GLY A 292 11.55 13.60 -15.97
CA GLY A 292 10.78 14.14 -17.10
C GLY A 292 9.61 14.98 -16.67
N VAL A 293 9.49 16.18 -17.24
CA VAL A 293 8.39 17.11 -16.93
C VAL A 293 7.01 16.43 -17.10
N THR A 294 6.00 16.95 -16.42
CA THR A 294 4.63 16.41 -16.55
C THR A 294 4.17 16.47 -18.01
N GLY A 295 3.81 15.32 -18.59
CA GLY A 295 3.42 15.22 -20.02
C GLY A 295 4.58 14.98 -21.00
N SER A 296 5.80 14.70 -20.53
CA SER A 296 6.96 14.37 -21.39
C SER A 296 6.93 12.97 -22.02
N GLY A 297 5.97 12.12 -21.63
CA GLY A 297 5.84 10.78 -22.18
C GLY A 297 6.69 9.69 -21.52
N LYS A 298 7.07 9.84 -20.24
CA LYS A 298 7.78 8.80 -19.47
C LYS A 298 7.18 7.40 -19.64
N THR A 299 5.84 7.31 -19.67
CA THR A 299 5.12 6.04 -19.88
C THR A 299 5.49 5.33 -21.18
N GLU A 300 5.72 6.06 -22.29
CA GLU A 300 6.13 5.42 -23.54
C GLU A 300 7.53 4.81 -23.42
N VAL A 301 8.47 5.47 -22.74
CA VAL A 301 9.79 4.89 -22.42
C VAL A 301 9.62 3.59 -21.61
N TYR A 302 8.71 3.55 -20.63
CA TYR A 302 8.44 2.34 -19.85
C TYR A 302 7.91 1.20 -20.73
N LEU A 303 6.94 1.49 -21.61
CA LEU A 303 6.35 0.51 -22.51
C LEU A 303 7.40 -0.07 -23.46
N HIS A 304 8.27 0.77 -24.02
CA HIS A 304 9.35 0.33 -24.89
C HIS A 304 10.42 -0.48 -24.14
N ALA A 305 10.79 -0.09 -22.91
CA ALA A 305 11.72 -0.85 -22.06
C ALA A 305 11.16 -2.23 -21.69
N VAL A 306 9.88 -2.32 -21.33
CA VAL A 306 9.21 -3.60 -21.03
C VAL A 306 9.12 -4.49 -22.27
N ARG A 307 8.87 -3.90 -23.45
CA ARG A 307 8.93 -4.62 -24.72
C ARG A 307 10.33 -5.20 -24.98
N ALA A 308 11.39 -4.41 -24.75
CA ALA A 308 12.77 -4.87 -24.92
C ALA A 308 13.13 -6.00 -23.95
N ALA A 309 12.80 -5.86 -22.67
CA ALA A 309 13.01 -6.91 -21.67
C ALA A 309 12.29 -8.22 -22.05
N ARG A 310 11.03 -8.11 -22.52
CA ARG A 310 10.26 -9.27 -23.00
C ARG A 310 10.90 -9.94 -24.22
N ASN A 311 11.40 -9.17 -25.18
CA ASN A 311 12.07 -9.71 -26.37
C ASN A 311 13.35 -10.49 -25.99
N LEU A 312 13.95 -10.19 -24.84
CA LEU A 312 15.07 -10.93 -24.25
C LEU A 312 14.61 -12.12 -23.38
N GLY A 313 13.32 -12.45 -23.36
CA GLY A 313 12.76 -13.53 -22.53
C GLY A 313 12.72 -13.20 -21.03
N LYS A 314 12.93 -11.94 -20.64
CA LYS A 314 12.93 -11.49 -19.25
C LYS A 314 11.55 -10.98 -18.81
N SER A 315 11.26 -11.11 -17.52
CA SER A 315 10.06 -10.58 -16.89
C SER A 315 10.26 -9.12 -16.45
N SER A 316 9.15 -8.41 -16.22
CA SER A 316 9.18 -7.00 -15.80
C SER A 316 8.23 -6.72 -14.65
N LEU A 317 8.71 -5.95 -13.68
CA LEU A 317 7.92 -5.41 -12.58
C LEU A 317 7.71 -3.90 -12.78
N VAL A 318 6.46 -3.44 -12.70
CA VAL A 318 6.10 -2.02 -12.77
C VAL A 318 5.37 -1.65 -11.49
N LEU A 319 6.05 -0.90 -10.63
CA LEU A 319 5.50 -0.34 -9.41
C LEU A 319 4.90 1.04 -9.70
N VAL A 320 3.72 1.27 -9.17
CA VAL A 320 3.01 2.56 -9.29
C VAL A 320 2.41 2.97 -7.94
N PRO A 321 2.10 4.26 -7.73
CA PRO A 321 1.51 4.72 -6.48
C PRO A 321 0.08 4.19 -6.24
N GLU A 322 -0.20 3.86 -4.98
CA GLU A 322 -1.53 3.62 -4.39
C GLU A 322 -2.45 2.52 -4.98
N ILE A 323 -3.50 2.23 -4.19
CA ILE A 323 -4.46 1.12 -4.31
C ILE A 323 -5.36 1.24 -5.54
N SER A 324 -5.55 2.46 -6.04
CA SER A 324 -6.36 2.79 -7.20
C SER A 324 -5.49 2.94 -8.43
N LEU A 325 -4.63 1.94 -8.69
CA LEU A 325 -3.82 1.79 -9.90
C LEU A 325 -4.55 2.47 -11.05
N THR A 326 -3.99 3.55 -11.61
CA THR A 326 -4.75 4.37 -12.55
C THR A 326 -5.23 3.45 -13.68
N PRO A 327 -6.55 3.23 -13.84
CA PRO A 327 -7.04 2.27 -14.83
C PRO A 327 -6.49 2.60 -16.23
N GLN A 328 -6.16 3.88 -16.46
CA GLN A 328 -5.44 4.39 -17.61
C GLN A 328 -4.09 3.71 -17.84
N LEU A 329 -3.19 3.68 -16.86
CA LEU A 329 -1.87 3.06 -17.03
C LEU A 329 -2.02 1.55 -17.22
N VAL A 330 -2.82 0.90 -16.38
CA VAL A 330 -3.08 -0.54 -16.48
C VAL A 330 -3.66 -0.89 -17.86
N ASN A 331 -4.63 -0.12 -18.35
CA ASN A 331 -5.22 -0.32 -19.67
C ASN A 331 -4.19 -0.09 -20.77
N ARG A 332 -3.35 0.95 -20.71
CA ARG A 332 -2.28 1.17 -21.69
C ARG A 332 -1.35 -0.05 -21.79
N PHE A 333 -0.94 -0.61 -20.67
CA PHE A 333 -0.13 -1.84 -20.68
C PHE A 333 -0.90 -3.05 -21.22
N ARG A 334 -2.16 -3.26 -20.81
CA ARG A 334 -2.99 -4.37 -21.32
C ARG A 334 -3.26 -4.24 -22.82
N SER A 335 -3.45 -3.03 -23.33
CA SER A 335 -3.62 -2.77 -24.77
C SER A 335 -2.34 -3.01 -25.58
N ARG A 336 -1.15 -2.96 -24.96
CA ARG A 336 0.13 -3.26 -25.64
C ARG A 336 0.56 -4.72 -25.51
N PHE A 337 0.33 -5.34 -24.35
CA PHE A 337 0.87 -6.65 -24.00
C PHE A 337 -0.19 -7.74 -23.82
N GLY A 338 -1.48 -7.39 -23.87
CA GLY A 338 -2.60 -8.33 -23.76
C GLY A 338 -2.65 -9.03 -22.42
N ASP A 339 -2.83 -10.36 -22.45
CA ASP A 339 -3.01 -11.17 -21.25
C ASP A 339 -1.72 -11.35 -20.43
N LEU A 340 -0.55 -11.02 -20.98
CA LEU A 340 0.73 -11.17 -20.28
C LEU A 340 0.88 -10.28 -19.04
N VAL A 341 -0.03 -9.32 -18.87
CA VAL A 341 -0.07 -8.40 -17.74
C VAL A 341 -0.89 -9.00 -16.60
N ALA A 342 -0.25 -9.10 -15.43
CA ALA A 342 -0.89 -9.34 -14.14
C ALA A 342 -0.96 -8.04 -13.33
N VAL A 343 -2.06 -7.86 -12.61
CA VAL A 343 -2.32 -6.65 -11.82
C VAL A 343 -2.40 -7.05 -10.35
N LEU A 344 -1.63 -6.42 -9.47
CA LEU A 344 -1.55 -6.76 -8.05
C LEU A 344 -1.65 -5.52 -7.15
N HIS A 345 -2.77 -5.38 -6.45
CA HIS A 345 -2.95 -4.31 -5.45
C HIS A 345 -3.91 -4.73 -4.32
N SER A 346 -3.96 -3.92 -3.27
CA SER A 346 -4.75 -4.22 -2.07
C SER A 346 -6.28 -4.09 -2.25
N GLY A 347 -6.74 -3.46 -3.35
CA GLY A 347 -8.17 -3.28 -3.65
C GLY A 347 -8.83 -4.51 -4.29
N MET A 348 -8.03 -5.50 -4.68
CA MET A 348 -8.50 -6.79 -5.20
C MET A 348 -8.99 -7.69 -4.07
N ASP A 349 -9.98 -8.52 -4.35
CA ASP A 349 -10.36 -9.57 -3.41
C ASP A 349 -9.28 -10.68 -3.34
N ASP A 350 -9.35 -11.49 -2.28
CA ASP A 350 -8.34 -12.53 -2.04
C ASP A 350 -8.29 -13.59 -3.14
N GLY A 351 -9.40 -13.81 -3.85
CA GLY A 351 -9.50 -14.77 -4.94
C GLY A 351 -8.83 -14.27 -6.22
N GLU A 352 -9.14 -13.05 -6.63
CA GLU A 352 -8.51 -12.32 -7.73
C GLU A 352 -7.00 -12.21 -7.51
N ARG A 353 -6.59 -11.78 -6.31
CA ARG A 353 -5.16 -11.62 -5.98
C ARG A 353 -4.42 -12.96 -5.99
N PHE A 354 -5.04 -14.02 -5.46
CA PHE A 354 -4.48 -15.37 -5.52
C PHE A 354 -4.29 -15.84 -6.96
N ASP A 355 -5.29 -15.62 -7.81
CA ASP A 355 -5.23 -16.06 -9.20
C ASP A 355 -4.18 -15.30 -10.01
N GLU A 356 -4.09 -13.97 -9.89
CA GLU A 356 -3.03 -13.18 -10.54
C GLU A 356 -1.64 -13.57 -10.03
N TRP A 357 -1.47 -13.72 -8.72
CA TRP A 357 -0.21 -14.15 -8.12
C TRP A 357 0.20 -15.53 -8.64
N SER A 358 -0.75 -16.45 -8.79
CA SER A 358 -0.50 -17.77 -9.37
C SER A 358 -0.16 -17.72 -10.85
N ARG A 359 -0.76 -16.80 -11.64
CA ARG A 359 -0.37 -16.59 -13.05
C ARG A 359 1.08 -16.14 -13.17
N VAL A 360 1.51 -15.25 -12.27
CA VAL A 360 2.90 -14.78 -12.20
C VAL A 360 3.84 -15.92 -11.83
N ARG A 361 3.57 -16.65 -10.74
CA ARG A 361 4.39 -17.79 -10.28
C ARG A 361 4.55 -18.85 -11.37
N ASN A 362 3.49 -19.13 -12.11
CA ASN A 362 3.48 -20.14 -13.17
C ASN A 362 4.06 -19.63 -14.51
N GLY A 363 4.48 -18.37 -14.59
CA GLY A 363 5.04 -17.77 -15.81
C GLY A 363 4.00 -17.47 -16.91
N ILE A 364 2.71 -17.55 -16.61
CA ILE A 364 1.62 -17.19 -17.55
C ILE A 364 1.62 -15.67 -17.77
N ALA A 365 1.84 -14.90 -16.70
CA ALA A 365 2.02 -13.46 -16.76
C ALA A 365 3.49 -13.12 -16.48
N THR A 366 4.13 -12.45 -17.44
CA THR A 366 5.55 -12.05 -17.35
C THR A 366 5.73 -10.57 -17.03
N ILE A 367 4.64 -9.80 -17.01
CA ILE A 367 4.63 -8.38 -16.67
C ILE A 367 3.69 -8.19 -15.47
N VAL A 368 4.21 -7.64 -14.39
CA VAL A 368 3.43 -7.33 -13.19
C VAL A 368 3.31 -5.84 -13.04
N ILE A 369 2.08 -5.35 -12.87
CA ILE A 369 1.79 -3.97 -12.49
C ILE A 369 1.15 -3.98 -11.12
N GLY A 370 1.68 -3.19 -10.19
CA GLY A 370 1.08 -3.15 -8.87
C GLY A 370 1.56 -2.03 -7.98
N ALA A 371 0.92 -1.93 -6.82
CA ALA A 371 1.35 -1.00 -5.79
C ALA A 371 2.61 -1.53 -5.08
N ARG A 372 3.05 -0.86 -4.01
CA ARG A 372 4.22 -1.24 -3.18
C ARG A 372 4.40 -2.74 -2.91
N SER A 373 3.33 -3.49 -2.62
CA SER A 373 3.40 -4.93 -2.27
C SER A 373 3.76 -5.83 -3.44
N ALA A 374 3.59 -5.36 -4.68
CA ALA A 374 3.99 -6.10 -5.87
C ALA A 374 5.51 -6.26 -5.99
N VAL A 375 6.30 -5.53 -5.18
CA VAL A 375 7.74 -5.76 -5.05
C VAL A 375 8.09 -7.18 -4.64
N PHE A 376 7.15 -7.92 -4.03
CA PHE A 376 7.31 -9.33 -3.65
C PHE A 376 6.68 -10.32 -4.64
N SER A 377 6.29 -9.87 -5.83
CA SER A 377 5.71 -10.75 -6.86
C SER A 377 6.71 -11.84 -7.29
N PRO A 378 6.29 -13.11 -7.45
CA PRO A 378 7.18 -14.24 -7.71
C PRO A 378 7.54 -14.35 -9.21
N LEU A 379 8.11 -13.28 -9.77
CA LEU A 379 8.56 -13.21 -11.15
C LEU A 379 9.80 -14.08 -11.37
N LYS A 380 9.79 -14.88 -12.44
CA LYS A 380 10.97 -15.65 -12.91
C LYS A 380 11.77 -14.81 -13.90
N ASN A 381 13.10 -14.92 -13.89
CA ASN A 381 14.00 -14.19 -14.81
C ASN A 381 13.72 -12.68 -14.85
N LEU A 382 13.70 -12.02 -13.68
CA LEU A 382 13.44 -10.58 -13.58
C LEU A 382 14.54 -9.80 -14.29
N GLY A 383 14.17 -9.02 -15.31
CA GLY A 383 15.12 -8.22 -16.08
C GLY A 383 14.95 -6.72 -15.97
N LEU A 384 13.74 -6.26 -15.64
CA LEU A 384 13.42 -4.85 -15.56
C LEU A 384 12.50 -4.58 -14.39
N ILE A 385 12.82 -3.53 -13.63
CA ILE A 385 11.95 -2.96 -12.60
C ILE A 385 11.72 -1.48 -12.95
N VAL A 386 10.47 -1.07 -13.10
CA VAL A 386 10.08 0.32 -13.30
C VAL A 386 9.34 0.79 -12.05
N ILE A 387 9.66 1.99 -11.55
CA ILE A 387 9.00 2.61 -10.41
C ILE A 387 8.49 3.97 -10.87
N ASP A 388 7.18 4.06 -11.15
CA ASP A 388 6.56 5.32 -11.56
C ASP A 388 6.28 6.22 -10.37
N GLU A 389 6.40 7.53 -10.56
CA GLU A 389 6.29 8.56 -9.53
C GLU A 389 7.06 8.16 -8.25
N GLU A 390 8.35 7.80 -8.38
CA GLU A 390 9.16 7.20 -7.30
C GLU A 390 9.19 7.99 -5.99
N HIS A 391 8.97 9.31 -6.06
CA HIS A 391 8.90 10.23 -4.93
C HIS A 391 7.63 10.05 -4.07
N ASP A 392 6.64 9.28 -4.52
CA ASP A 392 5.36 9.15 -3.85
C ASP A 392 5.50 8.44 -2.48
N PRO A 393 5.04 9.05 -1.37
CA PRO A 393 5.19 8.48 -0.04
C PRO A 393 4.36 7.20 0.19
N SER A 394 3.41 6.87 -0.70
CA SER A 394 2.65 5.62 -0.62
C SER A 394 3.52 4.37 -0.78
N TYR A 395 4.76 4.51 -1.27
CA TYR A 395 5.72 3.41 -1.29
C TYR A 395 6.22 3.01 0.10
N LYS A 396 6.17 3.88 1.12
CA LYS A 396 6.50 3.52 2.50
C LYS A 396 5.34 2.74 3.14
N GLN A 397 5.65 1.59 3.75
CA GLN A 397 4.70 0.82 4.54
C GLN A 397 4.56 1.39 5.96
N GLY A 398 3.32 1.64 6.40
CA GLY A 398 3.05 2.18 7.74
C GLY A 398 2.92 1.14 8.86
N GLU A 399 2.76 -0.15 8.53
CA GLU A 399 2.69 -1.26 9.48
C GLU A 399 3.88 -2.20 9.28
N SER A 400 4.24 -3.03 10.26
CA SER A 400 5.31 -4.04 10.10
C SER A 400 5.04 -4.89 8.84
N PRO A 401 6.03 -5.08 7.93
CA PRO A 401 7.47 -4.86 8.08
C PRO A 401 8.03 -3.45 7.73
N ARG A 402 7.20 -2.39 7.65
CA ARG A 402 7.58 -0.97 7.46
C ARG A 402 8.59 -0.65 6.34
N TYR A 403 8.74 -1.55 5.37
CA TYR A 403 9.63 -1.38 4.23
C TYR A 403 9.24 -0.21 3.33
N HIS A 404 10.21 0.29 2.56
CA HIS A 404 9.98 1.22 1.47
C HIS A 404 10.03 0.46 0.14
N GLY A 405 8.92 0.50 -0.61
CA GLY A 405 8.78 -0.24 -1.88
C GLY A 405 9.86 0.12 -2.91
N ARG A 406 10.23 1.40 -3.02
CA ARG A 406 11.31 1.86 -3.91
C ARG A 406 12.66 1.22 -3.56
N ASP A 407 13.10 1.32 -2.31
CA ASP A 407 14.43 0.86 -1.90
C ASP A 407 14.51 -0.68 -1.94
N THR A 408 13.41 -1.35 -1.56
CA THR A 408 13.27 -2.81 -1.70
C THR A 408 13.34 -3.23 -3.17
N ALA A 409 12.75 -2.46 -4.09
CA ALA A 409 12.78 -2.73 -5.52
C ALA A 409 14.17 -2.49 -6.12
N ILE A 410 14.89 -1.46 -5.68
CA ILE A 410 16.29 -1.22 -6.09
C ILE A 410 17.18 -2.39 -5.63
N TYR A 411 17.06 -2.80 -4.37
CA TYR A 411 17.80 -3.97 -3.86
C TYR A 411 17.42 -5.24 -4.60
N ARG A 412 16.13 -5.46 -4.88
CA ARG A 412 15.66 -6.59 -5.69
C ARG A 412 16.28 -6.57 -7.09
N GLY A 413 16.40 -5.39 -7.70
CA GLY A 413 17.06 -5.22 -8.99
C GLY A 413 18.54 -5.59 -8.93
N PHE A 414 19.23 -5.17 -7.87
CA PHE A 414 20.62 -5.56 -7.60
C PHE A 414 20.77 -7.07 -7.46
N ALA A 415 19.97 -7.70 -6.60
CA ALA A 415 20.02 -9.15 -6.37
C ALA A 415 19.70 -9.97 -7.64
N ALA A 416 18.80 -9.47 -8.49
CA ALA A 416 18.40 -10.13 -9.74
C ALA A 416 19.27 -9.75 -10.96
N ASN A 417 20.29 -8.90 -10.82
CA ASN A 417 21.01 -8.29 -11.95
C ASN A 417 20.08 -7.63 -13.00
N ALA A 418 18.98 -7.04 -12.53
CA ALA A 418 17.97 -6.39 -13.34
C ALA A 418 18.23 -4.89 -13.49
N THR A 419 17.83 -4.31 -14.61
CA THR A 419 17.81 -2.86 -14.80
C THR A 419 16.67 -2.26 -13.96
N VAL A 420 16.94 -1.16 -13.25
CA VAL A 420 15.94 -0.42 -12.45
C VAL A 420 15.75 0.96 -13.06
N LEU A 421 14.51 1.36 -13.29
CA LEU A 421 14.12 2.65 -13.83
C LEU A 421 13.19 3.38 -12.85
N LEU A 422 13.69 4.46 -12.26
CA LEU A 422 12.93 5.35 -11.39
C LEU A 422 12.39 6.50 -12.22
N GLY A 423 11.07 6.62 -12.33
CA GLY A 423 10.43 7.66 -13.12
C GLY A 423 9.81 8.74 -12.25
N SER A 424 10.11 10.00 -12.54
CA SER A 424 9.52 11.11 -11.78
C SER A 424 9.58 12.43 -12.55
N ALA A 425 8.59 13.31 -12.36
CA ALA A 425 8.72 14.72 -12.73
C ALA A 425 9.40 15.54 -11.64
N THR A 426 9.25 15.12 -10.39
CA THR A 426 9.83 15.77 -9.21
C THR A 426 10.52 14.71 -8.36
N PRO A 427 11.68 14.17 -8.80
CA PRO A 427 12.46 13.19 -8.05
C PRO A 427 12.60 13.52 -6.56
N SER A 428 12.60 12.48 -5.73
CA SER A 428 12.86 12.58 -4.31
C SER A 428 14.29 13.06 -4.09
N LEU A 429 14.54 13.71 -2.95
CA LEU A 429 15.88 14.20 -2.64
C LEU A 429 16.89 13.08 -2.42
N GLU A 430 16.45 11.90 -1.99
CA GLU A 430 17.27 10.67 -1.95
C GLU A 430 17.73 10.27 -3.35
N SER A 431 16.80 10.20 -4.30
CA SER A 431 17.11 9.80 -5.67
C SER A 431 18.01 10.81 -6.36
N ALA A 432 17.76 12.12 -6.16
CA ALA A 432 18.63 13.17 -6.67
C ALA A 432 20.03 13.11 -6.05
N ASN A 433 20.15 12.89 -4.73
CA ASN A 433 21.44 12.74 -4.08
C ASN A 433 22.19 11.48 -4.54
N ASN A 434 21.48 10.39 -4.85
CA ASN A 434 22.12 9.18 -5.40
C ASN A 434 22.62 9.38 -6.84
N VAL A 435 22.01 10.28 -7.63
CA VAL A 435 22.60 10.74 -8.90
C VAL A 435 23.88 11.53 -8.65
N ASN A 436 23.86 12.49 -7.71
CA ASN A 436 25.05 13.28 -7.37
C ASN A 436 26.22 12.40 -6.86
N ASN A 437 25.90 11.29 -6.21
CA ASN A 437 26.87 10.29 -5.72
C ASN A 437 27.20 9.20 -6.76
N GLU A 438 26.80 9.37 -8.02
CA GLU A 438 27.06 8.42 -9.13
C GLU A 438 26.51 7.00 -8.91
N LYS A 439 25.57 6.83 -7.98
CA LYS A 439 24.89 5.54 -7.77
C LYS A 439 23.81 5.31 -8.81
N TYR A 440 23.18 6.39 -9.30
CA TYR A 440 22.13 6.37 -10.33
C TYR A 440 22.57 7.15 -11.56
N GLU A 441 22.16 6.67 -12.72
CA GLU A 441 22.38 7.35 -14.01
C GLU A 441 21.16 8.22 -14.36
N LEU A 442 21.39 9.50 -14.70
CA LEU A 442 20.29 10.46 -14.95
C LEU A 442 19.91 10.49 -16.43
N LEU A 443 18.63 10.30 -16.72
CA LEU A 443 18.02 10.46 -18.04
C LEU A 443 17.01 11.59 -17.98
N ARG A 444 17.05 12.55 -18.92
CA ARG A 444 16.20 13.73 -18.91
C ARG A 444 15.22 13.77 -20.09
N LEU A 445 13.97 14.12 -19.81
CA LEU A 445 12.96 14.47 -20.81
C LEU A 445 12.47 15.91 -20.53
N THR A 446 12.98 16.88 -21.27
CA THR A 446 12.81 18.31 -20.96
C THR A 446 11.51 18.88 -21.52
N SER A 447 10.97 18.27 -22.57
CA SER A 447 9.85 18.82 -23.34
C SER A 447 8.57 17.97 -23.21
N ARG A 448 7.38 18.59 -23.24
CA ARG A 448 6.10 17.85 -23.33
C ARG A 448 5.80 17.43 -24.78
N ILE A 449 4.98 16.40 -24.94
CA ILE A 449 4.61 15.86 -26.27
C ILE A 449 3.75 16.85 -27.09
N HIS A 450 2.75 17.50 -26.48
CA HIS A 450 1.74 18.29 -27.20
C HIS A 450 1.91 19.82 -27.10
N GLN A 451 2.58 20.33 -26.06
CA GLN A 451 2.77 21.77 -25.81
C GLN A 451 4.14 22.06 -25.21
N VAL A 452 4.89 22.99 -25.80
CA VAL A 452 6.24 23.33 -25.36
C VAL A 452 6.25 24.14 -24.06
N LEU A 453 5.23 24.96 -23.80
CA LEU A 453 5.20 25.88 -22.66
C LEU A 453 4.50 25.27 -21.44
N LEU A 454 5.16 25.37 -20.29
CA LEU A 454 4.57 25.09 -18.98
C LEU A 454 3.52 26.16 -18.63
N PRO A 455 2.50 25.82 -17.83
CA PRO A 455 1.46 26.79 -17.48
C PRO A 455 2.01 27.91 -16.62
N GLU A 456 1.48 29.12 -16.82
CA GLU A 456 1.82 30.29 -16.00
C GLU A 456 1.33 30.06 -14.57
N VAL A 457 2.23 30.17 -13.60
CA VAL A 457 1.91 30.07 -12.17
C VAL A 457 2.01 31.44 -11.54
N LYS A 458 0.91 31.89 -10.92
CA LYS A 458 0.85 33.14 -10.16
C LYS A 458 0.61 32.85 -8.68
N LEU A 459 1.45 33.40 -7.82
CA LEU A 459 1.26 33.38 -6.37
C LEU A 459 0.38 34.57 -5.96
N LEU A 460 -0.69 34.30 -5.22
CA LEU A 460 -1.61 35.29 -4.67
C LEU A 460 -1.37 35.38 -3.16
N ASP A 461 -0.85 36.52 -2.70
CA ASP A 461 -0.63 36.77 -1.28
C ASP A 461 -1.96 37.15 -0.61
N MET A 462 -2.51 36.21 0.16
CA MET A 462 -3.79 36.36 0.86
C MET A 462 -3.81 37.50 1.89
N LYS A 463 -2.64 38.06 2.25
CA LYS A 463 -2.55 39.25 3.11
C LYS A 463 -2.84 40.56 2.38
N THR A 464 -2.67 40.57 1.05
CA THR A 464 -2.75 41.81 0.24
C THR A 464 -3.85 41.76 -0.82
N VAL A 465 -4.16 40.57 -1.36
CA VAL A 465 -5.21 40.41 -2.36
C VAL A 465 -6.60 40.51 -1.73
N GLN A 466 -7.54 41.11 -2.46
CA GLN A 466 -8.92 41.21 -1.99
C GLN A 466 -9.54 39.82 -1.85
N SER A 467 -10.08 39.53 -0.66
CA SER A 467 -10.85 38.32 -0.41
C SER A 467 -12.24 38.42 -1.06
N GLN A 468 -12.75 37.30 -1.57
CA GLN A 468 -14.06 37.21 -2.16
C GLN A 468 -15.14 37.43 -1.09
N LYS A 469 -16.11 38.32 -1.36
CA LYS A 469 -17.27 38.49 -0.47
C LYS A 469 -18.01 37.16 -0.31
N GLY A 470 -18.26 36.78 0.94
CA GLY A 470 -18.94 35.52 1.28
C GLY A 470 -18.02 34.32 1.49
N SER A 471 -16.69 34.44 1.27
CA SER A 471 -15.77 33.35 1.63
C SER A 471 -14.36 33.85 1.98
N PRO A 472 -13.81 33.48 3.16
CA PRO A 472 -12.44 33.84 3.53
C PRO A 472 -11.38 32.99 2.79
N TYR A 473 -11.79 31.99 2.01
CA TYR A 473 -10.88 31.01 1.39
C TYR A 473 -10.53 31.33 -0.06
N PHE A 474 -11.30 32.20 -0.69
CA PHE A 474 -11.16 32.55 -2.10
C PHE A 474 -10.71 33.99 -2.24
N SER A 475 -9.70 34.21 -3.09
CA SER A 475 -9.41 35.54 -3.59
C SER A 475 -10.43 35.92 -4.67
N SER A 476 -10.75 37.20 -4.81
CA SER A 476 -11.60 37.67 -5.91
C SER A 476 -11.01 37.30 -7.27
N GLU A 477 -9.67 37.33 -7.41
CA GLU A 477 -8.97 36.96 -8.65
C GLU A 477 -9.19 35.49 -9.05
N LEU A 478 -9.18 34.55 -8.09
CA LEU A 478 -9.47 33.14 -8.38
C LEU A 478 -10.91 32.95 -8.84
N VAL A 479 -11.87 33.62 -8.19
CA VAL A 479 -13.30 33.52 -8.54
C VAL A 479 -13.58 34.11 -9.92
N GLU A 480 -13.02 35.28 -10.25
CA GLU A 480 -13.12 35.83 -11.61
C GLU A 480 -12.50 34.90 -12.65
N SER A 481 -11.35 34.29 -12.35
CA SER A 481 -10.70 33.35 -13.25
C SER A 481 -11.58 32.11 -13.49
N LEU A 482 -12.24 31.57 -12.44
CA LEU A 482 -13.20 30.48 -12.57
C LEU A 482 -14.40 30.89 -13.43
N ARG A 483 -14.96 32.09 -13.22
CA ARG A 483 -16.08 32.61 -14.01
C ARG A 483 -15.74 32.68 -15.51
N LEU A 484 -14.55 33.19 -15.84
CA LEU A 484 -14.09 33.27 -17.23
C LEU A 484 -13.97 31.89 -17.90
N ARG A 485 -13.55 30.85 -17.15
CA ARG A 485 -13.48 29.48 -17.69
C ARG A 485 -14.85 28.87 -17.91
N LEU A 486 -15.79 29.09 -17.00
CA LEU A 486 -17.18 28.67 -17.17
C LEU A 486 -17.81 29.31 -18.42
N LEU A 487 -17.62 30.61 -18.63
CA LEU A 487 -18.09 31.32 -19.83
C LEU A 487 -17.52 30.74 -21.13
N LYS A 488 -16.25 30.30 -21.10
CA LYS A 488 -15.57 29.65 -22.24
C LYS A 488 -15.90 28.16 -22.38
N LYS A 489 -16.73 27.60 -21.49
CA LYS A 489 -17.02 26.14 -21.40
C LYS A 489 -15.75 25.29 -21.21
N GLU A 490 -14.79 25.82 -20.48
CA GLU A 490 -13.54 25.14 -20.12
C GLU A 490 -13.63 24.58 -18.70
N GLN A 491 -12.83 23.55 -18.39
CA GLN A 491 -12.84 22.91 -17.08
C GLN A 491 -11.79 23.52 -16.14
N SER A 492 -12.09 23.51 -14.85
CA SER A 492 -11.19 24.01 -13.80
C SER A 492 -11.00 23.00 -12.67
N ILE A 493 -9.81 23.02 -12.05
CA ILE A 493 -9.54 22.28 -10.82
C ILE A 493 -9.38 23.26 -9.66
N VAL A 494 -10.07 23.03 -8.55
CA VAL A 494 -9.81 23.68 -7.27
C VAL A 494 -9.17 22.67 -6.33
N PHE A 495 -7.88 22.83 -6.11
CA PHE A 495 -7.06 21.93 -5.32
C PHE A 495 -6.94 22.42 -3.88
N LEU A 496 -7.26 21.53 -2.95
CA LEU A 496 -7.01 21.73 -1.53
C LEU A 496 -5.81 20.90 -1.10
N ASN A 497 -4.79 21.57 -0.57
CA ASN A 497 -3.64 20.93 0.04
C ASN A 497 -3.97 20.40 1.45
N ARG A 498 -4.92 19.45 1.50
CA ARG A 498 -5.47 18.87 2.72
C ARG A 498 -4.90 17.47 2.91
N ARG A 499 -3.74 17.35 3.54
CA ARG A 499 -3.36 16.11 4.26
C ARG A 499 -3.73 16.27 5.72
N GLY A 500 -4.68 15.46 6.22
CA GLY A 500 -4.89 15.27 7.65
C GLY A 500 -5.67 16.35 8.43
N PHE A 501 -5.91 17.54 7.87
CA PHE A 501 -6.72 18.56 8.56
C PHE A 501 -8.17 18.49 8.13
N ALA A 502 -8.97 17.79 8.91
CA ALA A 502 -10.40 17.79 8.74
C ALA A 502 -11.06 18.91 9.55
N PRO A 503 -12.29 19.36 9.23
CA PRO A 503 -12.91 20.46 9.95
C PRO A 503 -12.92 20.13 11.45
N LEU A 504 -12.21 20.93 12.23
CA LEU A 504 -12.05 20.78 13.66
C LEU A 504 -13.11 21.63 14.36
N VAL A 505 -13.41 21.27 15.60
CA VAL A 505 -14.35 22.04 16.43
C VAL A 505 -13.53 22.79 17.47
N ARG A 506 -13.67 24.11 17.53
CA ARG A 506 -13.01 24.99 18.52
C ARG A 506 -14.05 25.65 19.40
N CYS A 507 -13.76 25.78 20.69
CA CYS A 507 -14.57 26.57 21.59
C CYS A 507 -14.54 28.06 21.20
N SER A 508 -15.68 28.74 21.20
CA SER A 508 -15.78 30.19 20.96
C SER A 508 -15.32 31.04 22.15
N LYS A 509 -15.23 30.47 23.35
CA LYS A 509 -14.83 31.19 24.58
C LYS A 509 -13.36 30.96 24.97
N CYS A 510 -12.96 29.70 25.11
CA CYS A 510 -11.60 29.36 25.57
C CYS A 510 -10.65 29.02 24.42
N GLU A 511 -11.14 29.05 23.18
CA GLU A 511 -10.36 28.77 21.96
C GLU A 511 -9.71 27.38 21.89
N THR A 512 -10.02 26.49 22.83
CA THR A 512 -9.52 25.11 22.83
C THR A 512 -10.20 24.30 21.72
N THR A 513 -9.41 23.50 21.00
CA THR A 513 -9.93 22.57 19.99
C THR A 513 -10.41 21.30 20.66
N TYR A 514 -11.58 20.79 20.27
CA TYR A 514 -12.15 19.56 20.82
C TYR A 514 -11.22 18.40 20.47
N THR A 515 -10.71 17.72 21.48
CA THR A 515 -9.80 16.58 21.30
C THR A 515 -10.48 15.26 21.61
N CYS A 516 -9.98 14.20 21.00
CA CYS A 516 -10.45 12.85 21.22
C CYS A 516 -9.97 12.38 22.60
N PRO A 517 -10.85 11.90 23.50
CA PRO A 517 -10.42 11.38 24.80
C PRO A 517 -9.50 10.16 24.68
N ASN A 518 -9.59 9.45 23.56
CA ASN A 518 -8.81 8.25 23.30
C ASN A 518 -7.45 8.54 22.64
N CYS A 519 -7.32 9.64 21.88
CA CYS A 519 -6.11 9.88 21.09
C CYS A 519 -5.47 11.25 21.34
N SER A 520 -6.05 12.14 22.14
CA SER A 520 -5.59 13.53 22.25
C SER A 520 -5.45 14.26 20.90
N LEU A 521 -5.98 13.68 19.83
CA LEU A 521 -6.03 14.24 18.48
C LEU A 521 -7.28 15.10 18.37
N SER A 522 -7.19 16.22 17.66
CA SER A 522 -8.35 17.04 17.35
C SER A 522 -9.44 16.20 16.65
N LEU A 523 -10.68 16.34 17.11
CA LEU A 523 -11.83 15.64 16.54
C LEU A 523 -12.28 16.30 15.24
N VAL A 524 -12.71 15.46 14.30
CA VAL A 524 -13.18 15.88 12.98
C VAL A 524 -14.70 16.02 12.99
N TYR A 525 -15.21 17.18 12.62
CA TYR A 525 -16.63 17.43 12.41
C TYR A 525 -17.12 16.80 11.10
N HIS A 526 -18.23 16.09 11.15
CA HIS A 526 -18.94 15.52 10.01
C HIS A 526 -20.31 16.18 9.91
N GLN A 527 -20.45 17.13 8.99
CA GLN A 527 -21.63 18.00 8.87
C GLN A 527 -22.91 17.22 8.57
N ALA A 528 -22.85 16.26 7.64
CA ALA A 528 -24.01 15.45 7.22
C ALA A 528 -24.67 14.66 8.38
N ALA A 529 -23.88 14.27 9.38
CA ALA A 529 -24.35 13.52 10.55
C ALA A 529 -24.34 14.37 11.84
N ASN A 530 -23.99 15.65 11.75
CA ASN A 530 -23.79 16.58 12.87
C ASN A 530 -23.02 15.97 14.07
N GLN A 531 -21.92 15.28 13.78
CA GLN A 531 -21.15 14.54 14.77
C GLN A 531 -19.66 14.84 14.67
N VAL A 532 -18.94 14.63 15.77
CA VAL A 532 -17.48 14.67 15.81
C VAL A 532 -16.91 13.25 15.84
N ARG A 533 -15.94 12.97 14.97
CA ARG A 533 -15.32 11.65 14.79
C ARG A 533 -13.80 11.74 14.90
N CYS A 534 -13.20 10.78 15.57
CA CYS A 534 -11.78 10.51 15.47
C CYS A 534 -11.55 9.44 14.40
N HIS A 535 -10.91 9.76 13.28
CA HIS A 535 -10.61 8.77 12.23
C HIS A 535 -9.54 7.75 12.63
N GLN A 536 -8.87 7.99 13.76
CA GLN A 536 -7.80 7.12 14.20
C GLN A 536 -8.28 6.00 15.12
N CYS A 537 -9.26 6.26 16.00
CA CYS A 537 -9.81 5.25 16.91
C CYS A 537 -11.32 4.99 16.72
N ASP A 538 -11.92 5.59 15.69
CA ASP A 538 -13.35 5.53 15.39
C ASP A 538 -14.26 5.99 16.52
N PHE A 539 -13.75 6.78 17.47
CA PHE A 539 -14.57 7.47 18.46
C PHE A 539 -15.53 8.42 17.76
N ILE A 540 -16.82 8.30 18.05
CA ILE A 540 -17.90 9.12 17.48
C ILE A 540 -18.72 9.68 18.63
N LYS A 541 -19.06 10.97 18.56
CA LYS A 541 -19.98 11.63 19.49
C LYS A 541 -20.77 12.71 18.74
N PRO A 542 -22.07 12.93 19.03
CA PRO A 542 -22.78 14.09 18.50
C PRO A 542 -22.09 15.39 18.92
N LEU A 543 -22.13 16.42 18.07
CA LEU A 543 -21.63 17.74 18.42
C LEU A 543 -22.52 18.33 19.52
N GLN A 544 -21.95 18.57 20.71
CA GLN A 544 -22.64 19.23 21.83
C GLN A 544 -22.18 20.68 21.91
N ASN A 545 -23.08 21.60 22.31
CA ASN A 545 -22.74 23.01 22.51
C ASN A 545 -21.87 23.25 23.75
N ARG A 546 -21.80 22.25 24.66
CA ARG A 546 -21.02 22.35 25.87
C ARG A 546 -19.55 22.00 25.62
N CYS A 547 -18.65 22.97 25.83
CA CYS A 547 -17.21 22.78 25.72
C CYS A 547 -16.70 21.78 26.77
N PRO A 548 -15.91 20.76 26.38
CA PRO A 548 -15.35 19.79 27.32
C PRO A 548 -14.31 20.38 28.28
N ASP A 549 -13.62 21.46 27.89
CA ASP A 549 -12.54 22.06 28.68
C ASP A 549 -13.03 23.16 29.63
N CYS A 550 -13.79 24.14 29.12
CA CYS A 550 -14.24 25.29 29.91
C CYS A 550 -15.72 25.26 30.31
N GLY A 551 -16.48 24.25 29.87
CA GLY A 551 -17.87 24.04 30.24
C GLY A 551 -18.89 25.05 29.68
N THR A 552 -18.49 26.00 28.81
CA THR A 552 -19.42 26.96 28.18
C THR A 552 -20.40 26.27 27.24
N ASP A 553 -21.64 26.76 27.18
CA ASP A 553 -22.67 26.30 26.23
C ASP A 553 -22.76 27.15 24.95
N HIS A 554 -21.75 27.98 24.69
CA HIS A 554 -21.69 28.76 23.45
C HIS A 554 -21.53 27.84 22.23
N VAL A 555 -22.13 28.24 21.11
CA VAL A 555 -21.99 27.52 19.84
C VAL A 555 -20.49 27.41 19.50
N PRO A 556 -19.98 26.19 19.28
CA PRO A 556 -18.58 26.00 18.94
C PRO A 556 -18.31 26.43 17.49
N ILE A 557 -17.10 26.93 17.26
CA ILE A 557 -16.62 27.40 15.95
C ILE A 557 -16.06 26.21 15.18
N ILE A 558 -16.54 25.98 13.96
CA ILE A 558 -15.96 24.98 13.06
C ILE A 558 -14.77 25.63 12.34
N ILE A 559 -13.60 25.01 12.44
CA ILE A 559 -12.34 25.50 11.87
C ILE A 559 -11.83 24.51 10.86
N GLY A 560 -11.52 25.02 9.69
CA GLY A 560 -10.95 24.23 8.61
C GLY A 560 -11.99 23.99 7.54
N THR A 561 -11.55 24.14 6.30
CA THR A 561 -12.37 23.87 5.14
C THR A 561 -12.24 22.42 4.73
N GLY A 562 -13.36 21.71 4.81
CA GLY A 562 -13.54 20.52 4.01
C GLY A 562 -13.63 20.87 2.52
N THR A 563 -13.42 19.87 1.69
CA THR A 563 -13.84 19.90 0.28
C THR A 563 -15.33 20.23 0.15
N GLU A 564 -16.14 19.91 1.17
CA GLU A 564 -17.57 20.25 1.26
C GLU A 564 -17.80 21.76 1.43
N GLN A 565 -17.06 22.42 2.34
CA GLN A 565 -17.19 23.87 2.50
C GLN A 565 -16.78 24.62 1.23
N VAL A 566 -15.76 24.11 0.52
CA VAL A 566 -15.35 24.67 -0.77
C VAL A 566 -16.42 24.46 -1.83
N GLU A 567 -17.07 23.29 -1.83
CA GLU A 567 -18.21 23.00 -2.70
C GLU A 567 -19.38 23.94 -2.44
N GLU A 568 -19.76 24.15 -1.17
CA GLU A 568 -20.82 25.09 -0.79
C GLU A 568 -20.51 26.51 -1.25
N ASN A 569 -19.28 27.00 -1.01
CA ASN A 569 -18.85 28.33 -1.47
C ASN A 569 -18.91 28.43 -3.01
N LEU A 570 -18.44 27.42 -3.73
CA LEU A 570 -18.49 27.41 -5.19
C LEU A 570 -19.91 27.33 -5.74
N LYS A 571 -20.82 26.58 -5.10
CA LYS A 571 -22.25 26.57 -5.47
C LYS A 571 -22.92 27.93 -5.21
N MET A 572 -22.52 28.63 -4.15
CA MET A 572 -22.98 29.99 -3.88
C MET A 572 -22.49 30.97 -4.96
N PHE A 573 -21.23 30.86 -5.40
CA PHE A 573 -20.68 31.71 -6.45
C PHE A 573 -21.19 31.37 -7.85
N PHE A 574 -21.44 30.08 -8.12
CA PHE A 574 -21.81 29.55 -9.42
C PHE A 574 -22.94 28.49 -9.29
N PRO A 575 -24.20 28.90 -9.11
CA PRO A 575 -25.32 27.99 -8.87
C PRO A 575 -25.56 26.97 -10.00
N GLU A 576 -25.24 27.32 -11.24
CA GLU A 576 -25.43 26.48 -12.42
C GLU A 576 -24.23 25.57 -12.75
N ALA A 577 -23.09 25.76 -12.09
CA ALA A 577 -21.88 25.00 -12.41
C ALA A 577 -21.98 23.54 -11.94
N ARG A 578 -21.57 22.60 -12.78
CA ARG A 578 -21.53 21.17 -12.44
C ARG A 578 -20.25 20.88 -11.69
N ILE A 579 -20.36 20.82 -10.36
CA ILE A 579 -19.22 20.63 -9.46
C ILE A 579 -19.09 19.15 -9.07
N LEU A 580 -17.87 18.62 -9.10
CA LEU A 580 -17.55 17.26 -8.64
C LEU A 580 -16.48 17.31 -7.56
N ARG A 581 -16.71 16.62 -6.44
CA ARG A 581 -15.68 16.36 -5.43
C ARG A 581 -14.95 15.05 -5.71
N MET A 582 -13.63 15.10 -5.57
CA MET A 582 -12.72 13.97 -5.73
C MET A 582 -11.77 13.92 -4.54
N ASP A 583 -12.23 13.26 -3.49
CA ASP A 583 -11.53 13.04 -2.21
C ASP A 583 -11.72 11.59 -1.72
N ARG A 584 -11.06 11.21 -0.63
CA ARG A 584 -11.13 9.83 -0.13
C ARG A 584 -12.53 9.44 0.35
N ASP A 585 -13.30 10.43 0.83
CA ASP A 585 -14.63 10.22 1.40
C ASP A 585 -15.69 9.99 0.31
N THR A 586 -15.46 10.49 -0.90
CA THR A 586 -16.35 10.29 -2.07
C THR A 586 -16.11 8.97 -2.82
N LEU A 587 -15.05 8.22 -2.50
CA LEU A 587 -14.72 6.94 -3.12
C LEU A 587 -15.45 5.76 -2.44
N HIS A 588 -16.70 5.53 -2.84
CA HIS A 588 -17.47 4.36 -2.40
C HIS A 588 -17.69 3.34 -3.52
N GLY A 589 -17.15 2.14 -3.34
CA GLY A 589 -17.30 1.00 -4.25
C GLY A 589 -16.13 0.83 -5.24
N LYS A 590 -15.99 -0.38 -5.80
CA LYS A 590 -14.85 -0.80 -6.63
C LYS A 590 -14.60 0.08 -7.88
N HIS A 591 -15.63 0.78 -8.40
CA HIS A 591 -15.57 1.50 -9.68
C HIS A 591 -15.81 3.03 -9.57
N ALA A 592 -15.86 3.59 -8.36
CA ALA A 592 -16.18 5.01 -8.17
C ALA A 592 -15.22 5.95 -8.92
N LEU A 593 -13.91 5.69 -8.81
CA LEU A 593 -12.87 6.52 -9.43
C LEU A 593 -12.96 6.52 -10.97
N SER A 594 -13.18 5.35 -11.58
CA SER A 594 -13.31 5.24 -13.05
C SER A 594 -14.52 6.03 -13.55
N LYS A 595 -15.67 5.91 -12.86
CA LYS A 595 -16.88 6.65 -13.20
C LYS A 595 -16.67 8.16 -13.09
N MET A 596 -16.04 8.64 -12.03
CA MET A 596 -15.72 10.07 -11.86
C MET A 596 -14.85 10.58 -13.02
N HIS A 597 -13.81 9.83 -13.38
CA HIS A 597 -12.93 10.17 -14.49
C HIS A 597 -13.66 10.25 -15.84
N ASP A 598 -14.54 9.27 -16.13
CA ASP A 598 -15.32 9.27 -17.36
C ASP A 598 -16.26 10.48 -17.45
N ARG A 599 -16.88 10.89 -16.33
CA ARG A 599 -17.73 12.10 -16.27
C ARG A 599 -16.94 13.37 -16.57
N ILE A 600 -15.73 13.50 -16.02
CA ILE A 600 -14.86 14.66 -16.30
C ILE A 600 -14.49 14.67 -17.78
N ARG A 601 -14.06 13.54 -18.36
CA ARG A 601 -13.70 13.43 -19.77
C ARG A 601 -14.85 13.73 -20.72
N LYS A 602 -16.09 13.36 -20.35
CA LYS A 602 -17.31 13.63 -21.13
C LYS A 602 -17.83 15.07 -20.98
N HIS A 603 -17.10 15.97 -20.31
CA HIS A 603 -17.55 17.32 -19.99
C HIS A 603 -18.90 17.35 -19.24
N GLU A 604 -19.15 16.37 -18.37
CA GLU A 604 -20.31 16.38 -17.46
C GLU A 604 -20.01 17.17 -16.16
N VAL A 605 -18.79 17.69 -16.04
CA VAL A 605 -18.26 18.41 -14.88
C VAL A 605 -17.53 19.65 -15.36
N ASP A 606 -17.77 20.78 -14.71
CA ASP A 606 -17.13 22.06 -15.02
C ASP A 606 -15.99 22.37 -14.03
N ILE A 607 -16.21 22.09 -12.74
CA ILE A 607 -15.23 22.33 -11.67
C ILE A 607 -15.00 21.05 -10.88
N VAL A 608 -13.75 20.61 -10.81
CA VAL A 608 -13.31 19.50 -9.96
C VAL A 608 -12.70 20.06 -8.69
N ILE A 609 -13.29 19.74 -7.55
CA ILE A 609 -12.70 20.02 -6.24
C ILE A 609 -11.97 18.76 -5.79
N GLY A 610 -10.71 18.87 -5.41
CA GLY A 610 -10.09 17.69 -4.81
C GLY A 610 -8.80 17.91 -4.07
N THR A 611 -8.39 16.83 -3.44
CA THR A 611 -7.13 16.72 -2.72
C THR A 611 -6.14 15.94 -3.58
N GLN A 612 -5.27 15.14 -2.99
CA GLN A 612 -4.17 14.45 -3.69
C GLN A 612 -4.64 13.48 -4.77
N LEU A 613 -5.90 13.04 -4.76
CA LEU A 613 -6.44 12.16 -5.79
C LEU A 613 -6.51 12.81 -7.17
N VAL A 614 -6.71 14.14 -7.23
CA VAL A 614 -6.76 14.87 -8.51
C VAL A 614 -5.38 14.97 -9.15
N THR A 615 -4.31 14.83 -8.36
CA THR A 615 -2.95 15.11 -8.78
C THR A 615 -2.24 13.89 -9.36
N LYS A 616 -2.74 12.66 -9.13
CA LYS A 616 -2.06 11.41 -9.47
C LYS A 616 -2.61 10.78 -10.75
N GLY A 617 -1.72 10.47 -11.70
CA GLY A 617 -1.97 9.52 -12.81
C GLY A 617 -3.20 9.70 -13.71
N HIS A 618 -3.89 10.85 -13.67
CA HIS A 618 -5.06 11.16 -14.49
C HIS A 618 -4.79 12.30 -15.47
N ASP A 619 -5.16 12.11 -16.74
CA ASP A 619 -5.03 13.14 -17.75
C ASP A 619 -6.36 13.88 -17.99
N PHE A 620 -6.38 15.20 -17.79
CA PHE A 620 -7.54 16.05 -17.98
C PHE A 620 -7.22 17.12 -19.04
N PRO A 621 -7.32 16.80 -20.35
CA PRO A 621 -6.79 17.64 -21.42
C PRO A 621 -7.44 19.02 -21.49
N GLU A 622 -8.70 19.13 -21.06
CA GLU A 622 -9.53 20.35 -21.15
C GLU A 622 -9.50 21.22 -19.88
N VAL A 623 -8.65 20.88 -18.91
CA VAL A 623 -8.41 21.72 -17.73
C VAL A 623 -7.46 22.85 -18.09
N THR A 624 -7.97 24.08 -18.06
CA THR A 624 -7.22 25.30 -18.42
C THR A 624 -6.95 26.23 -17.22
N LEU A 625 -7.53 25.93 -16.06
CA LEU A 625 -7.29 26.64 -14.81
C LEU A 625 -7.13 25.67 -13.64
N VAL A 626 -6.12 25.92 -12.82
CA VAL A 626 -5.94 25.26 -11.53
C VAL A 626 -5.83 26.32 -10.43
N GLY A 627 -6.78 26.32 -9.50
CA GLY A 627 -6.74 27.15 -8.29
C GLY A 627 -6.28 26.31 -7.11
N VAL A 628 -5.17 26.68 -6.48
CA VAL A 628 -4.71 26.08 -5.22
C VAL A 628 -5.11 26.99 -4.07
N ILE A 629 -5.85 26.43 -3.12
CA ILE A 629 -6.21 27.13 -1.89
C ILE A 629 -5.53 26.45 -0.69
N LEU A 630 -5.24 27.27 0.34
CA LEU A 630 -4.60 26.83 1.58
C LEU A 630 -3.28 26.07 1.35
N SER A 631 -2.44 26.59 0.45
CA SER A 631 -1.16 25.94 0.11
C SER A 631 -0.21 25.82 1.31
N ASP A 632 -0.38 26.67 2.33
CA ASP A 632 0.48 26.77 3.50
C ASP A 632 0.34 25.60 4.48
N LEU A 633 -0.77 24.85 4.42
CA LEU A 633 -1.09 23.83 5.42
C LEU A 633 0.00 22.77 5.55
N SER A 634 0.57 22.32 4.44
CA SER A 634 1.63 21.30 4.45
C SER A 634 2.99 21.84 4.88
N LEU A 635 3.23 23.15 4.76
CA LEU A 635 4.49 23.79 5.17
C LEU A 635 4.62 23.90 6.69
N ASN A 636 3.49 24.00 7.40
CA ASN A 636 3.45 24.16 8.85
C ASN A 636 3.43 22.83 9.62
N ILE A 637 3.54 21.69 8.92
CA ILE A 637 3.67 20.39 9.55
C ILE A 637 5.09 20.28 10.11
N PRO A 638 5.29 19.90 11.40
CA PRO A 638 6.61 19.76 12.00
C PRO A 638 7.30 18.45 11.53
N ASP A 639 7.54 18.36 10.23
CA ASP A 639 8.18 17.25 9.52
C ASP A 639 9.23 17.88 8.58
N PHE A 640 10.46 17.38 8.62
CA PHE A 640 11.56 17.91 7.80
C PHE A 640 11.32 17.79 6.29
N ARG A 641 10.37 16.94 5.86
CA ARG A 641 9.98 16.76 4.45
C ARG A 641 8.80 17.65 4.04
N ALA A 642 8.30 18.53 4.92
CA ALA A 642 7.19 19.42 4.64
C ALA A 642 7.41 20.26 3.37
N SER A 643 8.57 20.91 3.26
CA SER A 643 8.97 21.73 2.10
C SER A 643 9.01 20.93 0.80
N GLU A 644 9.67 19.77 0.82
CA GLU A 644 9.77 18.83 -0.32
C GLU A 644 8.40 18.37 -0.81
N ARG A 645 7.55 17.90 0.11
CA ARG A 645 6.20 17.42 -0.23
C ARG A 645 5.33 18.53 -0.80
N THR A 646 5.45 19.74 -0.25
CA THR A 646 4.70 20.90 -0.73
C THR A 646 5.10 21.24 -2.16
N PHE A 647 6.41 21.32 -2.41
CA PHE A 647 6.94 21.59 -3.75
C PHE A 647 6.50 20.53 -4.78
N GLN A 648 6.67 19.24 -4.46
CA GLN A 648 6.28 18.12 -5.33
C GLN A 648 4.79 18.18 -5.68
N LEU A 649 3.94 18.38 -4.66
CA LEU A 649 2.49 18.45 -4.82
C LEU A 649 2.08 19.62 -5.71
N LEU A 650 2.59 20.82 -5.44
CA LEU A 650 2.24 22.02 -6.21
C LEU A 650 2.72 21.93 -7.66
N THR A 651 3.91 21.39 -7.90
CA THR A 651 4.43 21.16 -9.26
C THR A 651 3.58 20.15 -10.01
N GLN A 652 3.16 19.06 -9.34
CA GLN A 652 2.29 18.05 -9.93
C GLN A 652 0.90 18.63 -10.26
N VAL A 653 0.34 19.44 -9.37
CA VAL A 653 -0.95 20.14 -9.53
C VAL A 653 -0.87 21.16 -10.66
N ALA A 654 0.17 22.00 -10.69
CA ALA A 654 0.41 22.96 -11.75
C ALA A 654 0.52 22.26 -13.10
N GLY A 655 1.20 21.11 -13.14
CA GLY A 655 1.34 20.26 -14.31
C GLY A 655 0.04 19.63 -14.84
N ARG A 656 -1.12 19.80 -14.18
CA ARG A 656 -2.43 19.37 -14.69
C ARG A 656 -3.11 20.42 -15.58
N ALA A 657 -2.72 21.70 -15.48
CA ALA A 657 -3.25 22.74 -16.34
C ALA A 657 -2.58 22.71 -17.72
N GLY A 658 -3.39 22.89 -18.78
CA GLY A 658 -2.89 23.06 -20.14
C GLY A 658 -2.14 21.83 -20.66
N ARG A 659 -2.81 20.68 -20.67
CA ARG A 659 -2.26 19.44 -21.26
C ARG A 659 -2.74 19.17 -22.67
N GLY A 660 -3.89 19.75 -23.05
CA GLY A 660 -4.38 19.77 -24.43
C GLY A 660 -3.71 20.87 -25.26
N HIS A 661 -4.44 21.44 -26.21
CA HIS A 661 -3.92 22.49 -27.10
C HIS A 661 -4.01 23.92 -26.51
N LYS A 662 -4.75 24.10 -25.42
CA LYS A 662 -4.96 25.42 -24.79
C LYS A 662 -3.95 25.70 -23.67
N PRO A 663 -3.45 26.93 -23.51
CA PRO A 663 -2.54 27.26 -22.42
C PRO A 663 -3.26 27.20 -21.06
N GLY A 664 -2.58 26.62 -20.08
CA GLY A 664 -3.06 26.54 -18.70
C GLY A 664 -2.63 27.74 -17.86
N LYS A 665 -3.46 28.11 -16.88
CA LYS A 665 -3.12 29.09 -15.83
C LYS A 665 -3.25 28.44 -14.45
N VAL A 666 -2.34 28.76 -13.54
CA VAL A 666 -2.33 28.26 -12.16
C VAL A 666 -2.31 29.44 -11.20
N LEU A 667 -3.23 29.47 -10.25
CA LEU A 667 -3.31 30.48 -9.20
C LEU A 667 -3.10 29.80 -7.84
N ILE A 668 -2.06 30.18 -7.11
CA ILE A 668 -1.75 29.60 -5.79
C ILE A 668 -1.98 30.66 -4.72
N GLN A 669 -2.99 30.45 -3.87
CA GLN A 669 -3.29 31.31 -2.73
C GLN A 669 -2.51 30.89 -1.49
N THR A 670 -1.69 31.80 -0.97
CA THR A 670 -0.76 31.57 0.16
C THR A 670 -0.66 32.80 1.06
N HIS A 671 -0.40 32.59 2.36
CA HIS A 671 -0.03 33.65 3.29
C HIS A 671 1.50 33.83 3.40
N ASN A 672 2.26 32.94 2.78
CA ASN A 672 3.73 32.87 2.84
C ASN A 672 4.36 32.89 1.43
N PRO A 673 4.03 33.88 0.56
CA PRO A 673 4.45 33.88 -0.85
C PRO A 673 5.97 33.88 -1.08
N ARG A 674 6.76 34.23 -0.05
CA ARG A 674 8.23 34.25 -0.09
C ARG A 674 8.88 32.90 0.23
N HIS A 675 8.11 31.87 0.58
CA HIS A 675 8.67 30.57 0.91
C HIS A 675 9.32 29.94 -0.33
N HIS A 676 10.57 29.47 -0.21
CA HIS A 676 11.36 28.94 -1.32
C HIS A 676 10.65 27.83 -2.11
N SER A 677 9.92 26.91 -1.47
CA SER A 677 9.12 25.88 -2.16
C SER A 677 8.07 26.46 -3.11
N LEU A 678 7.44 27.59 -2.74
CA LEU A 678 6.41 28.25 -3.55
C LEU A 678 7.04 29.01 -4.72
N LEU A 679 8.16 29.70 -4.47
CA LEU A 679 8.92 30.40 -5.50
C LEU A 679 9.46 29.43 -6.56
N CYS A 680 10.03 28.30 -6.15
CA CYS A 680 10.52 27.30 -7.08
C CYS A 680 9.38 26.62 -7.85
N ALA A 681 8.24 26.36 -7.20
CA ALA A 681 7.06 25.81 -7.89
C ALA A 681 6.47 26.81 -8.90
N LYS A 682 6.57 28.12 -8.63
CA LYS A 682 6.13 29.18 -9.54
C LYS A 682 6.96 29.21 -10.83
N GLU A 683 8.28 29.09 -10.70
CA GLU A 683 9.23 29.11 -11.83
C GLU A 683 9.46 27.73 -12.45
N HIS A 684 8.80 26.67 -11.95
CA HIS A 684 9.04 25.27 -12.32
C HIS A 684 10.51 24.81 -12.14
N ASP A 685 11.25 25.47 -11.25
CA ASP A 685 12.69 25.29 -11.07
C ASP A 685 12.97 24.20 -10.01
N THR A 686 12.99 22.95 -10.48
CA THR A 686 13.27 21.79 -9.63
C THR A 686 14.74 21.73 -9.20
N THR A 687 15.65 22.20 -10.04
CA THR A 687 17.10 22.17 -9.76
C THR A 687 17.42 23.08 -8.57
N LYS A 688 16.98 24.34 -8.62
CA LYS A 688 17.17 25.30 -7.52
C LYS A 688 16.50 24.85 -6.23
N PHE A 689 15.31 24.24 -6.32
CA PHE A 689 14.67 23.66 -5.15
C PHE A 689 15.55 22.59 -4.48
N ARG A 690 16.12 21.69 -5.28
CA ARG A 690 17.00 20.61 -4.78
C ARG A 690 18.26 21.15 -4.12
N GLU A 691 18.93 22.10 -4.76
CA GLU A 691 20.17 22.70 -4.23
C GLU A 691 19.93 23.30 -2.85
N LEU A 692 18.91 24.15 -2.71
CA LEU A 692 18.57 24.81 -1.45
C LEU A 692 18.18 23.82 -0.34
N GLU A 693 17.40 22.79 -0.67
CA GLU A 693 16.91 21.84 0.33
C GLU A 693 18.00 20.81 0.71
N LEU A 694 18.82 20.34 -0.24
CA LEU A 694 19.95 19.46 0.06
C LEU A 694 21.00 20.16 0.93
N GLU A 695 21.37 21.41 0.61
CA GLU A 695 22.29 22.21 1.43
C GLU A 695 21.79 22.31 2.88
N ARG A 696 20.52 22.67 3.06
CA ARG A 696 19.89 22.75 4.39
C ARG A 696 19.94 21.41 5.12
N ARG A 697 19.56 20.32 4.45
CA ARG A 697 19.56 18.99 5.08
C ARG A 697 20.96 18.51 5.43
N GLN A 698 21.97 18.83 4.63
CA GLN A 698 23.37 18.57 4.96
C GLN A 698 23.78 19.30 6.24
N ASN A 699 23.45 20.59 6.34
CA ASN A 699 23.78 21.43 7.50
C ASN A 699 23.15 20.95 8.82
N VAL A 700 21.92 20.40 8.78
CA VAL A 700 21.25 19.81 9.95
C VAL A 700 21.42 18.29 10.07
N ARG A 701 22.28 17.70 9.22
CA ARG A 701 22.58 16.26 9.17
C ARG A 701 21.33 15.37 8.97
N MET A 702 20.42 15.75 8.08
CA MET A 702 19.17 15.03 7.80
C MET A 702 19.27 14.16 6.53
N PRO A 703 18.34 13.19 6.32
CA PRO A 703 18.28 12.43 5.08
C PRO A 703 18.20 13.33 3.84
N PRO A 704 18.97 13.07 2.77
CA PRO A 704 19.61 11.80 2.46
C PRO A 704 21.08 11.64 2.93
N PHE A 705 21.64 12.62 3.65
CA PHE A 705 23.05 12.58 4.09
C PHE A 705 23.26 11.74 5.34
N HIS A 706 22.21 11.51 6.11
CA HIS A 706 22.21 10.68 7.32
C HIS A 706 21.01 9.75 7.28
N SER A 707 21.16 8.57 7.87
CA SER A 707 20.07 7.62 8.09
C SER A 707 19.41 7.89 9.44
N LEU A 708 18.10 7.64 9.50
CA LEU A 708 17.30 7.82 10.71
C LEU A 708 16.63 6.51 11.10
N SER A 709 16.49 6.25 12.39
CA SER A 709 15.61 5.20 12.92
C SER A 709 14.81 5.73 14.09
N LEU A 710 13.50 5.61 14.02
CA LEU A 710 12.58 6.04 15.07
C LEU A 710 12.16 4.84 15.91
N ILE A 711 12.36 4.92 17.23
CA ILE A 711 11.83 3.94 18.19
C ILE A 711 10.64 4.58 18.89
N VAL A 712 9.46 3.99 18.76
CA VAL A 712 8.22 4.44 19.40
C VAL A 712 7.82 3.44 20.48
N CYS A 713 7.78 3.90 21.73
CA CYS A 713 7.29 3.16 22.87
C CYS A 713 5.84 3.58 23.14
N SER A 714 4.93 2.62 23.29
CA SER A 714 3.53 2.92 23.62
C SER A 714 2.95 2.03 24.70
N SER A 715 2.10 2.61 25.55
CA SER A 715 1.41 1.91 26.65
C SER A 715 0.06 2.57 26.95
N PRO A 716 -0.95 1.83 27.46
CA PRO A 716 -2.18 2.44 27.97
C PRO A 716 -1.95 3.39 29.16
N ARG A 717 -0.81 3.27 29.85
CA ARG A 717 -0.41 4.14 30.97
C ARG A 717 0.79 5.00 30.56
N GLU A 718 0.70 6.31 30.80
CA GLU A 718 1.72 7.28 30.39
C GLU A 718 3.09 7.01 31.03
N GLU A 719 3.13 6.86 32.36
CA GLU A 719 4.35 6.57 33.13
C GLU A 719 5.10 5.34 32.62
N ARG A 720 4.36 4.33 32.14
CA ARG A 720 4.97 3.11 31.58
C ARG A 720 5.56 3.34 30.20
N ALA A 721 4.90 4.11 29.33
CA ALA A 721 5.46 4.45 28.01
C ALA A 721 6.77 5.25 28.16
N GLU A 722 6.80 6.19 29.10
CA GLU A 722 8.00 6.96 29.44
C GLU A 722 9.11 6.06 30.02
N SER A 723 8.79 5.22 31.01
CA SER A 723 9.74 4.28 31.65
C SER A 723 10.46 3.42 30.61
N ILE A 724 9.71 2.84 29.66
CA ILE A 724 10.29 1.99 28.60
C ILE A 724 11.24 2.80 27.72
N ALA A 725 10.86 4.02 27.35
CA ALA A 725 11.72 4.88 26.53
C ALA A 725 12.99 5.30 27.27
N ARG A 726 12.91 5.60 28.58
CA ARG A 726 14.07 5.90 29.43
C ARG A 726 14.99 4.69 29.60
N GLU A 727 14.43 3.52 29.91
CA GLU A 727 15.18 2.26 30.03
C GLU A 727 15.95 1.93 28.74
N LEU A 728 15.33 2.14 27.57
CA LEU A 728 15.99 1.99 26.27
C LEU A 728 17.12 3.01 26.06
N ALA A 729 16.89 4.28 26.40
CA ALA A 729 17.89 5.33 26.28
C ALA A 729 19.13 5.04 27.15
N GLU A 730 18.91 4.66 28.41
CA GLU A 730 19.98 4.28 29.35
C GLU A 730 20.74 3.05 28.84
N LYS A 731 20.04 2.06 28.28
CA LYS A 731 20.69 0.88 27.70
C LYS A 731 21.56 1.25 26.51
N ILE A 732 21.08 2.12 25.62
CA ILE A 732 21.86 2.63 24.49
C ILE A 732 23.12 3.36 24.98
N GLN A 733 22.98 4.23 25.99
CA GLN A 733 24.11 4.94 26.60
C GLN A 733 25.14 3.99 27.23
N LYS A 734 24.68 2.94 27.93
CA LYS A 734 25.56 1.90 28.49
C LYS A 734 26.32 1.13 27.42
N ILE A 735 25.67 0.81 26.30
CA ILE A 735 26.34 0.14 25.17
C ILE A 735 27.43 1.07 24.62
N PHE A 736 27.15 2.36 24.43
CA PHE A 736 28.15 3.34 23.97
C PHE A 736 29.34 3.48 24.94
N SER A 737 29.10 3.53 26.24
CA SER A 737 30.20 3.65 27.22
C SER A 737 31.07 2.39 27.30
N GLN A 738 30.53 1.23 26.92
CA GLN A 738 31.28 -0.04 26.84
C GLN A 738 32.01 -0.23 25.50
N THR A 739 31.65 0.53 24.45
CA THR A 739 32.16 0.35 23.07
C THR A 739 33.10 1.46 22.57
N SER A 740 33.62 2.35 23.42
CA SER A 740 34.78 3.19 23.06
C SER A 740 35.71 3.50 24.25
N PRO A 741 37.05 3.41 24.13
CA PRO A 741 37.88 2.87 23.03
C PRO A 741 38.70 1.64 23.43
N VAL A 742 38.62 0.55 22.64
CA VAL A 742 39.75 -0.39 22.52
C VAL A 742 40.29 -0.26 21.12
N SER A 743 41.51 0.26 21.07
CA SER A 743 42.46 0.14 19.98
C SER A 743 42.55 -1.30 19.47
N HIS A 744 42.10 -1.54 18.25
CA HIS A 744 42.82 -2.46 17.37
C HIS A 744 43.13 -1.73 16.07
N ALA A 745 44.44 -1.59 15.87
CA ALA A 745 45.06 -1.22 14.63
C ALA A 745 44.54 -2.11 13.48
N GLU A 746 44.58 -1.56 12.27
CA GLU A 746 44.22 -2.22 11.00
C GLU A 746 42.73 -2.18 10.61
N SER A 747 42.12 -0.98 10.60
CA SER A 747 41.30 -0.55 9.45
C SER A 747 40.93 0.93 9.58
N ASN A 748 41.09 1.68 8.48
CA ASN A 748 40.83 3.12 8.33
C ASN A 748 39.33 3.51 8.40
N SER A 749 38.51 2.87 9.24
CA SER A 749 37.11 3.29 9.41
C SER A 749 37.01 4.36 10.50
N LYS A 750 36.71 5.61 10.09
CA LYS A 750 36.21 6.67 10.98
C LYS A 750 35.21 6.07 11.97
N ALA A 751 35.39 6.30 13.27
CA ALA A 751 34.41 5.88 14.27
C ALA A 751 33.05 6.51 13.95
N GLU A 752 32.12 5.70 13.45
CA GLU A 752 30.79 6.16 13.01
C GLU A 752 29.98 6.53 14.26
N THR A 753 29.82 7.83 14.53
CA THR A 753 29.12 8.34 15.72
C THR A 753 27.60 8.30 15.52
N ILE A 754 26.89 7.69 16.47
CA ILE A 754 25.42 7.65 16.50
C ILE A 754 24.92 8.76 17.44
N GLU A 755 24.10 9.65 16.92
CA GLU A 755 23.38 10.68 17.67
C GLU A 755 22.02 10.13 18.13
N VAL A 756 21.69 10.32 19.42
CA VAL A 756 20.42 9.88 20.02
C VAL A 756 19.67 11.10 20.53
N ILE A 757 18.47 11.33 20.01
CA ILE A 757 17.58 12.40 20.42
C ILE A 757 16.39 11.79 21.16
N GLY A 758 16.14 12.25 22.38
CA GLY A 758 15.12 11.70 23.26
C GLY A 758 15.71 11.00 24.49
N PRO A 759 14.86 10.40 25.34
CA PRO A 759 13.44 10.15 25.13
C PRO A 759 12.61 11.44 25.20
N ILE A 760 11.71 11.62 24.24
CA ILE A 760 10.75 12.74 24.20
C ILE A 760 9.32 12.23 24.03
N GLU A 761 8.35 13.02 24.49
CA GLU A 761 6.95 12.79 24.19
C GLU A 761 6.75 12.82 22.67
N ALA A 762 6.02 11.85 22.11
CA ALA A 762 5.74 11.85 20.68
C ALA A 762 4.83 13.05 20.33
N PRO A 763 5.00 13.70 19.15
CA PRO A 763 4.16 14.82 18.72
C PRO A 763 2.66 14.54 18.82
N MET A 764 2.26 13.29 18.57
CA MET A 764 0.95 12.77 18.94
C MET A 764 1.05 11.97 20.25
N LYS A 765 0.88 12.67 21.38
CA LYS A 765 1.00 12.15 22.76
C LYS A 765 0.27 10.83 22.98
N LYS A 766 -0.97 10.72 22.48
CA LYS A 766 -1.86 9.58 22.70
C LYS A 766 -2.39 9.07 21.37
N LEU A 767 -2.67 7.78 21.26
CA LEU A 767 -3.21 7.16 20.05
C LEU A 767 -3.94 5.87 20.41
N ARG A 768 -5.23 5.77 20.08
CA ARG A 768 -6.07 4.58 20.36
C ARG A 768 -5.96 4.11 21.82
N ASN A 769 -6.08 5.05 22.76
CA ASN A 769 -5.92 4.86 24.21
C ASN A 769 -4.52 4.49 24.70
N ARG A 770 -3.48 4.80 23.92
CA ARG A 770 -2.09 4.51 24.27
C ARG A 770 -1.24 5.77 24.22
N PHE A 771 -0.52 6.06 25.29
CA PHE A 771 0.47 7.12 25.33
C PHE A 771 1.71 6.70 24.54
N ARG A 772 2.39 7.65 23.90
CA ARG A 772 3.52 7.42 23.00
C ARG A 772 4.71 8.28 23.40
N TRP A 773 5.86 7.63 23.52
CA TRP A 773 7.17 8.24 23.70
C TRP A 773 8.10 7.76 22.60
N GLN A 774 9.09 8.57 22.24
CA GLN A 774 9.98 8.24 21.13
C GLN A 774 11.44 8.60 21.35
N LEU A 775 12.30 7.84 20.67
CA LEU A 775 13.73 8.06 20.53
C LEU A 775 14.05 8.10 19.04
N LEU A 776 14.85 9.08 18.63
CA LEU A 776 15.33 9.19 17.25
C LEU A 776 16.84 8.91 17.22
N LEU A 777 17.22 7.88 16.49
CA LEU A 777 18.61 7.53 16.22
C LEU A 777 19.02 8.10 14.87
N LYS A 778 20.22 8.64 14.80
CA LYS A 778 20.75 9.33 13.62
C LYS A 778 22.23 9.02 13.44
N ALA A 779 22.64 8.68 12.23
CA ALA A 779 24.03 8.38 11.89
C ALA A 779 24.28 8.66 10.40
N GLU A 780 25.53 8.77 9.98
CA GLU A 780 25.89 8.99 8.56
C GLU A 780 25.33 7.89 7.64
N ASN A 781 25.26 6.65 8.13
CA ASN A 781 24.63 5.54 7.42
C ASN A 781 23.84 4.64 8.38
N VAL A 782 23.01 3.75 7.82
CA VAL A 782 22.09 2.90 8.60
C VAL A 782 22.81 1.77 9.37
N ARG A 783 24.03 1.37 8.99
CA ARG A 783 24.67 0.16 9.52
C ARG A 783 24.96 0.25 11.03
N PRO A 784 25.55 1.34 11.57
CA PRO A 784 25.70 1.54 13.01
C PRO A 784 24.38 1.45 13.76
N ILE A 785 23.32 2.04 13.21
CA ILE A 785 21.99 2.03 13.82
C ILE A 785 21.49 0.60 13.91
N LEU A 786 21.57 -0.18 12.82
CA LEU A 786 21.12 -1.58 12.82
C LEU A 786 21.96 -2.46 13.76
N HIS A 787 23.27 -2.22 13.85
CA HIS A 787 24.13 -2.91 14.79
C HIS A 787 23.76 -2.60 16.25
N LEU A 788 23.58 -1.32 16.58
CA LEU A 788 23.11 -0.88 17.89
C LEU A 788 21.77 -1.51 18.24
N LEU A 789 20.80 -1.47 17.32
CA LEU A 789 19.49 -2.07 17.52
C LEU A 789 19.61 -3.58 17.78
N LYS A 790 20.50 -4.31 17.08
CA LYS A 790 20.75 -5.73 17.38
C LYS A 790 21.19 -5.93 18.83
N LEU A 791 22.21 -5.21 19.29
CA LEU A 791 22.71 -5.27 20.67
C LEU A 791 21.64 -4.89 21.71
N VAL A 792 20.88 -3.83 21.45
CA VAL A 792 19.81 -3.35 22.34
C VAL A 792 18.70 -4.41 22.48
N PHE A 793 18.38 -5.14 21.42
CA PHE A 793 17.27 -6.11 21.42
C PHE A 793 17.70 -7.58 21.60
N GLU A 794 18.99 -7.88 21.79
CA GLU A 794 19.45 -9.20 22.26
C GLU A 794 18.83 -9.58 23.61
N SER A 795 18.73 -8.60 24.51
CA SER A 795 18.00 -8.68 25.78
C SER A 795 16.85 -7.69 25.78
N VAL A 796 15.71 -8.11 25.23
CA VAL A 796 14.51 -7.25 25.11
C VAL A 796 14.14 -6.65 26.47
N PRO A 797 13.84 -5.34 26.56
CA PRO A 797 13.31 -4.73 27.78
C PRO A 797 12.09 -5.50 28.28
N SER A 798 11.89 -5.57 29.60
CA SER A 798 10.76 -6.28 30.19
C SER A 798 9.43 -5.55 29.91
N THR A 799 8.84 -5.84 28.76
CA THR A 799 7.53 -5.29 28.38
C THR A 799 6.39 -6.11 28.97
N ARG A 800 5.37 -5.44 29.50
CA ARG A 800 4.08 -6.07 29.85
C ARG A 800 3.29 -6.41 28.58
N ARG A 801 2.31 -7.31 28.69
CA ARG A 801 1.50 -7.81 27.55
C ARG A 801 0.81 -6.72 26.72
N ASP A 802 0.57 -5.55 27.29
CA ASP A 802 -0.12 -4.41 26.69
C ASP A 802 0.82 -3.25 26.32
N GLU A 803 2.14 -3.42 26.43
CA GLU A 803 3.17 -2.45 26.06
C GLU A 803 3.76 -2.81 24.68
N LEU A 804 4.10 -1.81 23.86
CA LEU A 804 4.61 -2.02 22.51
C LEU A 804 5.82 -1.14 22.25
N ILE A 805 6.87 -1.74 21.66
CA ILE A 805 8.02 -1.03 21.10
C ILE A 805 7.97 -1.23 19.59
N GLN A 806 7.97 -0.14 18.84
CA GLN A 806 7.96 -0.14 17.39
C GLN A 806 9.23 0.53 16.87
N ILE A 807 9.82 -0.05 15.83
CA ILE A 807 11.00 0.49 15.19
C ILE A 807 10.64 0.81 13.75
N ASP A 808 10.96 2.03 13.31
CA ASP A 808 10.79 2.49 11.94
C ASP A 808 12.12 2.97 11.41
N VAL A 809 12.77 2.12 10.62
CA VAL A 809 14.02 2.44 9.91
C VAL A 809 13.68 3.27 8.68
N ASP A 810 14.43 4.35 8.46
CA ASP A 810 14.17 5.36 7.44
C ASP A 810 12.72 5.88 7.51
N PRO A 811 12.33 6.51 8.63
CA PRO A 811 10.99 7.03 8.82
C PRO A 811 10.71 8.13 7.80
N HIS A 812 9.63 7.98 7.03
CA HIS A 812 9.13 9.05 6.16
C HIS A 812 8.29 10.07 6.93
N ASN A 813 7.90 9.80 8.17
CA ASN A 813 7.14 10.71 9.03
C ASN A 813 7.63 10.54 10.46
N LEU A 814 7.79 11.65 11.19
CA LEU A 814 8.24 11.68 12.59
C LEU A 814 7.10 11.87 13.60
N LEU A 815 5.84 11.83 13.15
CA LEU A 815 4.61 12.03 13.96
C LEU A 815 4.04 10.74 14.59
#